data_AF-A0A7S2I306-F1
#
_entry.id   AF-A0A7S2I306-F1
#
_cell.length_a   1.000
_cell.length_b   1.000
_cell.length_c   1.000
_cell.angle_alpha   90.00
_cell.angle_beta   90.00
_cell.angle_gamma   90.00
#
_symmetry.space_group_name_H-M   'P 1'
#
loop_
_entity.id
_entity.type
_entity.pdbx_description
1 polymer ?
#
loop_
_entity_poly.entity_id
_entity_poly.type
_entity_poly.pdbx_seq_one_letter_code
_entity_poly.pdbx_strand_id
1 'polypeptide(L)'
;MAPATPPESDDGISPYSLDEGVDILPDSRWMPKFRKLLGCGGGVQPSRSLRARWSAPPGDPLRALSVHYICNELPLQVERVGLSMESTVHQVEERLVRGTDLDAPCPRDGRPGCAFVDRVSGRGAVGRATHMLSYTWGYRLQQIAGSLQGFCSANNLNPKRTFVWICAFCINQHRVREARSLGNNVSFGQFAREFGDRVKSIGHVLALMAPWHAPDNLERAWCVYELFIALDTPGCRLDFLMPPNQAQCLSEAVVSEAGQAGTMWTALTHVCLKRAQASVVEDKEGIMRAVKEGPGLEALNFCVRQKLVAWFVGAIEQQAIAMLKTRPLLEAAEAVANAGVHLCSLDASDATIKICHMAMRHLKSAGALESIAGARVLSTVGRAQFLSGLGSGSANLSTALSILGQEGGLLTDNGASALEWEGIAQLLDGNTSLGVERLEAAMKVRRDTGTLDTEPGAHMFVHMALLSIHMKEFDQAVSFVHKVVEVTKTVASLQRSPILAHGLVLGAFAQSQLGDHEAAWELCQRAKSIYRALGIENSTRVARAVGVEAYVEMRRGNLDAALNKCKEARAVHLRAAPLRTCCAADLWMIDAFVKMAAGDEAGARASYRQAQRVHRRTGFKVGAFMDFSSEMERFQRASSLRRGNSAVCSQSSLHRLIHSPFVSKTQSLECGKVGGNEAGAAPVQLEPPVPPPAAAALAVSPPT
;
A
#
# COMPACT_ATOMS: atom_id res chain seq x y z
N MET A 1 -6.32 -19.04 -69.04
CA MET A 1 -6.03 -20.26 -68.25
C MET A 1 -5.62 -19.81 -66.86
N ALA A 2 -6.35 -20.24 -65.82
CA ALA A 2 -6.01 -20.06 -64.39
C ALA A 2 -4.66 -20.76 -64.06
N PRO A 3 -3.96 -20.56 -62.90
CA PRO A 3 -4.47 -20.57 -61.51
C PRO A 3 -3.75 -19.51 -60.60
N ALA A 4 -3.88 -19.36 -59.27
CA ALA A 4 -4.42 -20.14 -58.16
C ALA A 4 -4.82 -19.20 -57.00
N THR A 5 -5.86 -19.56 -56.25
CA THR A 5 -6.29 -18.95 -54.98
C THR A 5 -5.52 -19.55 -53.78
N PRO A 6 -5.08 -18.75 -52.80
CA PRO A 6 -4.72 -19.25 -51.46
C PRO A 6 -5.94 -19.19 -50.49
N PRO A 7 -5.97 -20.03 -49.45
CA PRO A 7 -7.15 -20.23 -48.59
C PRO A 7 -7.27 -19.18 -47.47
N GLU A 8 -8.52 -19.06 -47.03
CA GLU A 8 -9.10 -18.07 -46.13
C GLU A 8 -8.53 -18.10 -44.70
N SER A 9 -8.33 -16.89 -44.16
CA SER A 9 -8.16 -16.61 -42.73
C SER A 9 -9.54 -16.39 -42.10
N ASP A 10 -9.94 -17.28 -41.19
CA ASP A 10 -11.16 -17.12 -40.40
C ASP A 10 -10.78 -16.59 -38.99
N ASP A 11 -10.87 -15.27 -38.85
CA ASP A 11 -10.89 -14.54 -37.57
C ASP A 11 -12.35 -14.39 -37.15
N GLY A 12 -12.74 -14.89 -35.97
CA GLY A 12 -14.11 -14.66 -35.52
C GLY A 12 -14.57 -15.27 -34.20
N ILE A 13 -13.84 -15.12 -33.08
CA ILE A 13 -14.47 -15.29 -31.75
C ILE A 13 -14.02 -14.18 -30.77
N SER A 14 -14.98 -13.28 -30.50
CA SER A 14 -14.96 -12.19 -29.52
C SER A 14 -14.76 -12.68 -28.07
N PRO A 15 -13.95 -12.01 -27.22
CA PRO A 15 -13.73 -12.46 -25.85
C PRO A 15 -14.38 -11.55 -24.78
N TYR A 16 -15.69 -11.26 -24.79
CA TYR A 16 -16.35 -10.64 -23.63
C TYR A 16 -17.85 -10.96 -23.54
N SER A 17 -18.21 -11.95 -22.72
CA SER A 17 -19.53 -12.01 -22.07
C SER A 17 -19.48 -12.98 -20.88
N LEU A 18 -19.36 -12.45 -19.66
CA LEU A 18 -19.78 -13.13 -18.43
C LEU A 18 -20.26 -12.05 -17.48
N ASP A 19 -21.59 -11.88 -17.45
CA ASP A 19 -22.32 -11.21 -16.39
C ASP A 19 -22.99 -12.28 -15.52
N GLU A 20 -23.39 -11.86 -14.32
CA GLU A 20 -24.16 -12.57 -13.28
C GLU A 20 -23.37 -13.27 -12.15
N GLY A 21 -23.27 -12.54 -11.03
CA GLY A 21 -24.01 -12.87 -9.81
C GLY A 21 -23.26 -13.59 -8.68
N VAL A 22 -22.65 -12.84 -7.74
CA VAL A 22 -22.54 -13.18 -6.30
C VAL A 22 -22.38 -11.89 -5.46
N ASP A 23 -23.34 -11.65 -4.56
CA ASP A 23 -23.35 -10.60 -3.53
C ASP A 23 -22.45 -10.97 -2.33
N ILE A 24 -21.30 -10.30 -2.14
CA ILE A 24 -20.70 -9.95 -0.82
C ILE A 24 -19.73 -8.75 -0.98
N LEU A 25 -20.18 -7.54 -1.30
CA LEU A 25 -19.43 -6.26 -1.20
C LEU A 25 -20.43 -5.08 -1.11
N PRO A 26 -20.05 -3.91 -0.54
CA PRO A 26 -20.98 -2.78 -0.40
C PRO A 26 -21.46 -2.28 -1.78
N ASP A 27 -22.78 -2.09 -1.88
CA ASP A 27 -23.60 -1.63 -3.01
C ASP A 27 -22.88 -1.47 -4.38
N SER A 28 -23.20 -2.39 -5.30
CA SER A 28 -22.66 -2.52 -6.66
C SER A 28 -22.80 -1.26 -7.52
N ARG A 29 -23.66 -0.31 -7.12
CA ARG A 29 -23.89 0.98 -7.79
C ARG A 29 -22.64 1.88 -7.86
N TRP A 30 -21.67 1.70 -6.99
CA TRP A 30 -20.51 2.60 -6.86
C TRP A 30 -19.23 2.10 -7.54
N MET A 31 -19.09 0.79 -7.80
CA MET A 31 -17.82 0.19 -8.26
C MET A 31 -17.34 0.60 -9.67
N PRO A 32 -18.20 0.76 -10.69
CA PRO A 32 -17.75 1.21 -12.01
C PRO A 32 -17.20 2.65 -12.00
N LYS A 33 -17.67 3.49 -11.06
CA LYS A 33 -17.22 4.89 -10.90
C LYS A 33 -15.80 4.97 -10.31
N PHE A 34 -15.46 4.07 -9.38
CA PHE A 34 -14.12 4.00 -8.76
C PHE A 34 -13.02 3.45 -9.69
N ARG A 35 -13.35 2.57 -10.65
CA ARG A 35 -12.36 2.03 -11.61
C ARG A 35 -11.75 3.10 -12.53
N LYS A 36 -12.50 4.15 -12.86
CA LYS A 36 -12.06 5.23 -13.75
C LYS A 36 -11.14 6.25 -13.05
N LEU A 37 -11.16 6.30 -11.72
CA LEU A 37 -10.32 7.17 -10.88
C LEU A 37 -8.90 6.63 -10.65
N LEU A 38 -8.67 5.35 -10.94
CA LEU A 38 -7.38 4.67 -10.77
C LEU A 38 -6.58 4.51 -12.09
N GLY A 39 -7.16 4.90 -13.22
CA GLY A 39 -6.52 4.84 -14.54
C GLY A 39 -5.97 6.20 -14.99
N CYS A 40 -4.70 6.22 -15.41
CA CYS A 40 -4.05 7.39 -15.98
C CYS A 40 -4.77 7.94 -17.23
N GLY A 41 -4.92 9.27 -17.27
CA GLY A 41 -4.78 10.08 -18.48
C GLY A 41 -5.91 10.00 -19.51
N GLY A 42 -6.98 10.78 -19.31
CA GLY A 42 -7.86 11.23 -20.38
C GLY A 42 -7.86 12.75 -20.43
N GLY A 43 -6.92 13.35 -21.17
CA GLY A 43 -6.86 14.79 -21.35
C GLY A 43 -8.07 15.32 -22.13
N VAL A 44 -8.96 16.02 -21.43
CA VAL A 44 -10.01 16.81 -22.09
C VAL A 44 -9.37 18.09 -22.64
N GLN A 45 -9.34 18.23 -23.96
CA GLN A 45 -9.00 19.50 -24.60
C GLN A 45 -10.22 20.44 -24.60
N PRO A 46 -10.08 21.72 -24.22
CA PRO A 46 -11.08 22.72 -24.54
C PRO A 46 -10.56 23.77 -25.52
N SER A 47 -11.27 23.88 -26.64
CA SER A 47 -11.18 24.98 -27.60
C SER A 47 -11.97 26.20 -27.09
N ARG A 48 -11.25 27.22 -26.60
CA ARG A 48 -11.69 28.63 -26.51
C ARG A 48 -10.46 29.49 -26.20
N SER A 49 -10.46 30.75 -26.63
CA SER A 49 -9.29 31.64 -26.62
C SER A 49 -8.58 31.70 -25.25
N LEU A 50 -7.24 31.60 -25.26
CA LEU A 50 -6.38 31.51 -24.07
C LEU A 50 -6.54 32.64 -23.04
N ARG A 51 -7.08 33.81 -23.43
CA ARG A 51 -7.28 34.96 -22.52
C ARG A 51 -8.52 34.82 -21.63
N ALA A 52 -9.60 34.20 -22.11
CA ALA A 52 -10.84 34.02 -21.33
C ALA A 52 -10.72 32.89 -20.28
N ARG A 53 -9.72 32.01 -20.43
CA ARG A 53 -9.57 30.79 -19.63
C ARG A 53 -9.11 31.04 -18.18
N TRP A 54 -8.49 32.19 -17.90
CA TRP A 54 -7.85 32.48 -16.61
C TRP A 54 -8.39 33.74 -15.91
N SER A 55 -9.31 34.47 -16.54
CA SER A 55 -9.92 35.65 -15.94
C SER A 55 -11.01 35.26 -14.94
N ALA A 56 -10.92 35.76 -13.72
CA ALA A 56 -11.99 35.75 -12.74
C ALA A 56 -12.03 37.15 -12.12
N PRO A 57 -13.03 38.01 -12.45
CA PRO A 57 -13.09 39.38 -11.92
C PRO A 57 -13.29 39.39 -10.39
N PRO A 58 -13.06 40.53 -9.70
CA PRO A 58 -13.41 40.66 -8.29
C PRO A 58 -14.87 40.27 -8.05
N GLY A 59 -15.10 39.44 -7.03
CA GLY A 59 -16.41 38.89 -6.70
C GLY A 59 -16.75 37.54 -7.37
N ASP A 60 -15.97 37.08 -8.35
CA ASP A 60 -16.14 35.74 -8.93
C ASP A 60 -15.88 34.67 -7.86
N PRO A 61 -16.81 33.71 -7.63
CA PRO A 61 -16.67 32.66 -6.62
C PRO A 61 -15.43 31.76 -6.81
N LEU A 62 -14.91 31.69 -8.04
CA LEU A 62 -13.75 30.91 -8.43
C LEU A 62 -12.50 31.77 -8.60
N ARG A 63 -12.51 33.03 -8.13
CA ARG A 63 -11.29 33.84 -8.05
C ARG A 63 -10.33 33.25 -7.01
N ALA A 64 -9.07 33.09 -7.40
CA ALA A 64 -8.02 32.47 -6.60
C ALA A 64 -6.69 33.20 -6.74
N LEU A 65 -5.83 33.04 -5.73
CA LEU A 65 -4.46 33.56 -5.72
C LEU A 65 -3.56 32.63 -6.54
N SER A 66 -2.57 33.19 -7.23
CA SER A 66 -1.56 32.38 -7.90
C SER A 66 -0.55 31.82 -6.89
N VAL A 67 0.07 30.69 -7.21
CA VAL A 67 1.19 30.16 -6.42
C VAL A 67 2.33 31.18 -6.35
N HIS A 68 2.58 31.92 -7.43
CA HIS A 68 3.57 33.00 -7.42
C HIS A 68 3.25 34.08 -6.37
N TYR A 69 2.00 34.54 -6.29
CA TYR A 69 1.60 35.53 -5.28
C TYR A 69 1.76 34.98 -3.86
N ILE A 70 1.29 33.75 -3.62
CA ILE A 70 1.38 33.08 -2.32
C ILE A 70 2.84 32.96 -1.86
N CYS A 71 3.77 32.64 -2.76
CA CYS A 71 5.17 32.45 -2.40
C CYS A 71 5.99 33.75 -2.31
N ASN A 72 5.61 34.82 -3.02
CA ASN A 72 6.49 36.00 -3.19
C ASN A 72 5.87 37.32 -2.69
N GLU A 73 4.56 37.49 -2.80
CA GLU A 73 3.89 38.76 -2.47
C GLU A 73 3.12 38.69 -1.14
N LEU A 74 2.49 37.55 -0.86
CA LEU A 74 1.80 37.32 0.42
C LEU A 74 2.73 37.45 1.64
N PRO A 75 3.99 36.96 1.63
CA PRO A 75 4.90 37.14 2.76
C PRO A 75 5.07 38.61 3.16
N LEU A 76 5.18 39.51 2.17
CA LEU A 76 5.30 40.95 2.40
C LEU A 76 4.05 41.55 3.06
N GLN A 77 2.86 41.05 2.71
CA GLN A 77 1.61 41.49 3.35
C GLN A 77 1.50 40.97 4.79
N VAL A 78 1.95 39.75 5.04
CA VAL A 78 1.97 39.12 6.36
C VAL A 78 2.93 39.85 7.30
N GLU A 79 4.12 40.23 6.82
CA GLU A 79 5.10 41.01 7.60
C GLU A 79 4.58 42.39 8.00
N ARG A 80 3.83 43.07 7.11
CA ARG A 80 3.24 44.40 7.41
C ARG A 80 2.27 44.39 8.58
N VAL A 81 1.65 43.26 8.88
CA VAL A 81 0.74 43.10 10.04
C VAL A 81 1.44 42.47 11.26
N GLY A 82 2.78 42.45 11.27
CA GLY A 82 3.60 41.94 12.37
C GLY A 82 3.54 40.42 12.51
N LEU A 83 3.27 39.69 11.43
CA LEU A 83 3.29 38.23 11.38
C LEU A 83 4.47 37.74 10.51
N SER A 84 4.66 36.43 10.44
CA SER A 84 5.66 35.79 9.58
C SER A 84 5.08 34.58 8.85
N MET A 85 5.83 34.00 7.92
CA MET A 85 5.41 32.76 7.23
C MET A 85 5.29 31.54 8.17
N GLU A 86 5.84 31.62 9.39
CA GLU A 86 5.62 30.62 10.45
C GLU A 86 4.26 30.75 11.14
N SER A 87 3.54 31.86 10.89
CA SER A 87 2.22 32.07 11.47
C SER A 87 1.20 31.09 10.87
N THR A 88 0.31 30.62 11.72
CA THR A 88 -0.80 29.75 11.33
C THR A 88 -1.82 30.53 10.50
N VAL A 89 -2.62 29.83 9.69
CA VAL A 89 -3.71 30.47 8.96
C VAL A 89 -4.73 31.10 9.90
N HIS A 90 -4.93 30.57 11.12
CA HIS A 90 -5.74 31.24 12.15
C HIS A 90 -5.27 32.67 12.45
N GLN A 91 -3.96 32.86 12.67
CA GLN A 91 -3.39 34.17 12.98
C GLN A 91 -3.45 35.12 11.78
N VAL A 92 -3.16 34.59 10.58
CA VAL A 92 -3.18 35.36 9.32
C VAL A 92 -4.60 35.77 8.96
N GLU A 93 -5.57 34.89 9.12
CA GLU A 93 -6.97 35.20 8.87
C GLU A 93 -7.43 36.36 9.77
N GLU A 94 -7.06 36.33 11.04
CA GLU A 94 -7.46 37.36 11.99
C GLU A 94 -6.80 38.72 11.74
N ARG A 95 -5.46 38.75 11.60
CA ARG A 95 -4.71 40.02 11.52
C ARG A 95 -4.58 40.57 10.11
N LEU A 96 -4.49 39.71 9.09
CA LEU A 96 -4.35 40.13 7.70
C LEU A 96 -5.71 40.14 6.98
N VAL A 97 -6.41 39.00 6.93
CA VAL A 97 -7.63 38.89 6.12
C VAL A 97 -8.73 39.80 6.67
N ARG A 98 -9.07 39.68 7.96
CA ARG A 98 -10.10 40.53 8.58
C ARG A 98 -9.55 41.82 9.19
N GLY A 99 -8.28 41.81 9.62
CA GLY A 99 -7.66 42.97 10.27
C GLY A 99 -7.30 44.11 9.34
N THR A 100 -7.43 43.94 8.02
CA THR A 100 -7.14 44.97 7.03
C THR A 100 -8.36 45.29 6.16
N ASP A 101 -8.45 46.55 5.73
CA ASP A 101 -9.40 47.04 4.70
C ASP A 101 -10.88 46.84 5.07
N LEU A 102 -11.27 47.34 6.24
CA LEU A 102 -12.62 47.21 6.80
C LEU A 102 -13.67 48.05 6.05
N ASP A 103 -13.25 49.13 5.39
CA ASP A 103 -14.16 50.14 4.83
C ASP A 103 -14.45 49.94 3.33
N ALA A 104 -13.68 49.10 2.62
CA ALA A 104 -13.88 48.86 1.20
C ALA A 104 -15.17 48.07 0.92
N PRO A 105 -16.01 48.48 -0.05
CA PRO A 105 -17.23 47.76 -0.39
C PRO A 105 -16.90 46.44 -1.07
N CYS A 106 -17.51 45.35 -0.60
CA CYS A 106 -17.29 44.04 -1.18
C CYS A 106 -17.95 43.93 -2.56
N PRO A 107 -17.22 43.46 -3.59
CA PRO A 107 -17.77 43.33 -4.94
C PRO A 107 -18.89 42.28 -5.06
N ARG A 108 -19.13 41.48 -4.00
CA ARG A 108 -20.15 40.43 -3.97
C ARG A 108 -21.50 40.91 -3.42
N ASP A 109 -21.48 41.79 -2.42
CA ASP A 109 -22.68 42.20 -1.68
C ASP A 109 -22.78 43.72 -1.44
N GLY A 110 -21.77 44.51 -1.84
CA GLY A 110 -21.71 45.95 -1.65
C GLY A 110 -21.40 46.40 -0.22
N ARG A 111 -21.28 45.48 0.75
CA ARG A 111 -21.13 45.80 2.17
C ARG A 111 -19.65 45.96 2.57
N PRO A 112 -19.30 46.71 3.63
CA PRO A 112 -17.91 46.90 4.07
C PRO A 112 -17.21 45.60 4.46
N GLY A 113 -15.98 45.40 3.96
CA GLY A 113 -15.16 44.21 4.20
C GLY A 113 -15.37 43.11 3.14
N CYS A 114 -14.35 42.86 2.31
CA CYS A 114 -14.44 41.90 1.21
C CYS A 114 -13.52 40.68 1.43
N ALA A 115 -13.69 39.62 0.62
CA ALA A 115 -12.74 38.50 0.64
C ALA A 115 -11.33 38.99 0.25
N PHE A 116 -10.28 38.47 0.88
CA PHE A 116 -8.91 38.92 0.64
C PHE A 116 -8.52 38.84 -0.84
N VAL A 117 -8.90 37.76 -1.52
CA VAL A 117 -8.62 37.55 -2.95
C VAL A 117 -9.19 38.63 -3.86
N ASP A 118 -10.28 39.29 -3.44
CA ASP A 118 -10.96 40.33 -4.23
C ASP A 118 -10.20 41.67 -4.20
N ARG A 119 -9.29 41.86 -3.23
CA ARG A 119 -8.41 43.03 -3.09
C ARG A 119 -7.13 42.90 -3.90
N VAL A 120 -6.68 41.67 -4.11
CA VAL A 120 -5.44 41.40 -4.84
C VAL A 120 -5.62 41.73 -6.31
N SER A 121 -4.74 42.57 -6.83
CA SER A 121 -4.70 43.01 -8.22
C SER A 121 -3.30 42.77 -8.78
N GLY A 122 -3.19 42.51 -10.08
CA GLY A 122 -1.90 42.29 -10.72
C GLY A 122 -1.91 41.11 -11.69
N ARG A 123 -1.21 41.27 -12.82
CA ARG A 123 -1.14 40.24 -13.86
C ARG A 123 -0.35 39.04 -13.33
N GLY A 124 -1.04 37.90 -13.16
CA GLY A 124 -0.43 36.68 -12.64
C GLY A 124 -0.41 36.57 -11.12
N ALA A 125 -1.06 37.50 -10.40
CA ALA A 125 -1.30 37.41 -8.96
C ALA A 125 -2.63 36.70 -8.64
N VAL A 126 -3.63 36.88 -9.50
CA VAL A 126 -5.00 36.37 -9.35
C VAL A 126 -5.55 35.86 -10.68
N GLY A 127 -6.46 34.91 -10.61
CA GLY A 127 -7.12 34.32 -11.76
C GLY A 127 -8.19 33.32 -11.37
N ARG A 128 -8.78 32.67 -12.38
CA ARG A 128 -9.73 31.57 -12.15
C ARG A 128 -9.01 30.36 -11.56
N ALA A 129 -9.55 29.83 -10.47
CA ALA A 129 -9.02 28.69 -9.74
C ALA A 129 -8.79 27.49 -10.66
N THR A 130 -7.58 26.93 -10.58
CA THR A 130 -7.17 25.72 -11.27
C THR A 130 -7.07 24.54 -10.32
N HIS A 131 -6.85 24.84 -9.04
CA HIS A 131 -6.77 23.87 -7.96
C HIS A 131 -7.50 24.41 -6.73
N MET A 132 -7.99 23.51 -5.89
CA MET A 132 -8.51 23.81 -4.57
C MET A 132 -7.59 23.21 -3.52
N LEU A 133 -7.24 23.96 -2.49
CA LEU A 133 -6.45 23.44 -1.38
C LEU A 133 -7.38 22.92 -0.27
N SER A 134 -7.27 21.64 0.06
CA SER A 134 -7.84 21.04 1.28
C SER A 134 -6.76 21.01 2.37
N TYR A 135 -7.02 21.72 3.47
CA TYR A 135 -6.03 21.97 4.53
C TYR A 135 -6.71 22.36 5.86
N THR A 136 -5.95 22.34 6.97
CA THR A 136 -6.42 22.87 8.26
C THR A 136 -5.85 24.26 8.54
N TRP A 137 -6.62 25.11 9.22
CA TRP A 137 -6.20 26.47 9.56
C TRP A 137 -5.06 26.51 10.61
N GLY A 138 -4.79 25.38 11.27
CA GLY A 138 -3.62 25.21 12.14
C GLY A 138 -2.29 25.14 11.38
N TYR A 139 -2.30 24.93 10.06
CA TYR A 139 -1.08 24.90 9.26
C TYR A 139 -0.42 26.27 9.13
N ARG A 140 0.90 26.27 9.02
CA ARG A 140 1.72 27.46 8.79
C ARG A 140 1.69 27.85 7.32
N LEU A 141 1.75 29.15 7.01
CA LEU A 141 1.79 29.61 5.62
C LEU A 141 3.01 29.09 4.85
N GLN A 142 4.16 28.97 5.50
CA GLN A 142 5.37 28.43 4.89
C GLN A 142 5.15 27.00 4.37
N GLN A 143 4.44 26.17 5.14
CA GLN A 143 4.11 24.80 4.74
C GLN A 143 3.21 24.78 3.50
N ILE A 144 2.21 25.66 3.45
CA ILE A 144 1.31 25.79 2.29
C ILE A 144 2.08 26.27 1.06
N ALA A 145 2.83 27.38 1.19
CA ALA A 145 3.59 27.97 0.09
C ALA A 145 4.65 27.00 -0.46
N GLY A 146 5.44 26.38 0.42
CA GLY A 146 6.46 25.40 0.04
C GLY A 146 5.87 24.17 -0.67
N SER A 147 4.72 23.67 -0.19
CA SER A 147 4.03 22.53 -0.82
C SER A 147 3.49 22.87 -2.21
N LEU A 148 2.88 24.04 -2.38
CA LEU A 148 2.36 24.50 -3.68
C LEU A 148 3.49 24.77 -4.68
N GLN A 149 4.61 25.32 -4.22
CA GLN A 149 5.81 25.52 -5.03
C GLN A 149 6.39 24.17 -5.47
N GLY A 150 6.53 23.22 -4.55
CA GLY A 150 6.99 21.86 -4.84
C GLY A 150 6.07 21.14 -5.83
N PHE A 151 4.75 21.28 -5.67
CA PHE A 151 3.76 20.74 -6.61
C PHE A 151 3.93 21.32 -8.02
N CYS A 152 4.14 22.64 -8.15
CA CYS A 152 4.37 23.25 -9.46
C CYS A 152 5.64 22.71 -10.11
N SER A 153 6.74 22.61 -9.37
CA SER A 153 8.00 22.07 -9.87
C SER A 153 7.87 20.62 -10.32
N ALA A 154 7.23 19.76 -9.51
CA ALA A 154 7.06 18.34 -9.81
C ALA A 154 6.18 18.08 -11.05
N ASN A 155 5.23 18.97 -11.34
CA ASN A 155 4.28 18.84 -12.45
C ASN A 155 4.59 19.77 -13.64
N ASN A 156 5.76 20.42 -13.66
CA ASN A 156 6.16 21.40 -14.68
C ASN A 156 5.10 22.50 -14.91
N LEU A 157 4.46 22.97 -13.84
CA LEU A 157 3.43 24.01 -13.90
C LEU A 157 4.06 25.39 -13.70
N ASN A 158 3.52 26.40 -14.40
CA ASN A 158 3.94 27.79 -14.21
C ASN A 158 3.27 28.40 -12.97
N PRO A 159 4.00 28.79 -11.91
CA PRO A 159 3.40 29.34 -10.68
C PRO A 159 2.57 30.62 -10.88
N LYS A 160 2.83 31.41 -11.94
CA LYS A 160 2.03 32.60 -12.30
C LYS A 160 0.72 32.27 -13.00
N ARG A 161 0.51 31.00 -13.37
CA ARG A 161 -0.71 30.48 -14.04
C ARG A 161 -1.35 29.30 -13.29
N THR A 162 -0.83 28.96 -12.12
CA THR A 162 -1.42 28.01 -11.20
C THR A 162 -2.15 28.80 -10.13
N PHE A 163 -3.49 28.78 -10.13
CA PHE A 163 -4.32 29.55 -9.22
C PHE A 163 -4.99 28.61 -8.22
N VAL A 164 -4.76 28.83 -6.93
CA VAL A 164 -5.18 27.92 -5.87
C VAL A 164 -6.24 28.60 -5.01
N TRP A 165 -7.42 28.00 -4.98
CA TRP A 165 -8.52 28.44 -4.13
C TRP A 165 -8.24 27.97 -2.70
N ILE A 166 -8.16 28.92 -1.77
CA ILE A 166 -7.84 28.69 -0.35
C ILE A 166 -8.95 29.37 0.46
N CYS A 167 -9.70 28.59 1.25
CA CYS A 167 -10.93 29.08 1.88
C CYS A 167 -10.73 30.32 2.75
N ALA A 168 -9.60 30.42 3.48
CA ALA A 168 -9.30 31.60 4.30
C ALA A 168 -9.18 32.90 3.49
N PHE A 169 -8.73 32.84 2.22
CA PHE A 169 -8.55 34.02 1.37
C PHE A 169 -9.71 34.26 0.40
N CYS A 170 -10.39 33.19 -0.03
CA CYS A 170 -11.40 33.26 -1.08
C CYS A 170 -12.84 33.38 -0.57
N ILE A 171 -13.12 32.93 0.66
CA ILE A 171 -14.40 33.18 1.34
C ILE A 171 -14.34 34.54 2.01
N ASN A 172 -15.44 35.30 1.96
CA ASN A 172 -15.54 36.54 2.72
C ASN A 172 -15.69 36.23 4.23
N GLN A 173 -14.57 36.19 4.94
CA GLN A 173 -14.53 35.87 6.36
C GLN A 173 -15.23 36.92 7.25
N HIS A 174 -15.41 38.15 6.78
CA HIS A 174 -16.18 39.17 7.49
C HIS A 174 -17.63 38.72 7.68
N ARG A 175 -18.24 38.13 6.64
CA ARG A 175 -19.63 37.62 6.71
C ARG A 175 -19.75 36.38 7.57
N VAL A 176 -18.76 35.51 7.55
CA VAL A 176 -18.72 34.32 8.42
C VAL A 176 -18.67 34.75 9.89
N ARG A 177 -17.83 35.73 10.25
CA ARG A 177 -17.77 36.27 11.62
C ARG A 177 -19.02 37.03 12.03
N GLU A 178 -19.57 37.84 11.14
CA GLU A 178 -20.81 38.58 11.39
C GLU A 178 -21.98 37.63 11.70
N ALA A 179 -22.19 36.61 10.87
CA ALA A 179 -23.21 35.59 11.09
C ALA A 179 -23.03 34.89 12.44
N ARG A 180 -21.79 34.50 12.78
CA ARG A 180 -21.47 33.90 14.09
C ARG A 180 -21.75 34.84 15.27
N SER A 181 -21.44 36.14 15.14
CA SER A 181 -21.68 37.13 16.21
C SER A 181 -23.17 37.35 16.49
N LEU A 182 -24.03 37.10 15.50
CA LEU A 182 -25.48 37.16 15.63
C LEU A 182 -26.11 35.84 16.12
N GLY A 183 -25.30 34.84 16.50
CA GLY A 183 -25.79 33.50 16.86
C GLY A 183 -26.29 32.66 15.68
N ASN A 184 -26.23 33.20 14.46
CA ASN A 184 -26.64 32.53 13.24
C ASN A 184 -25.44 31.78 12.65
N ASN A 185 -25.17 30.58 13.15
CA ASN A 185 -24.24 29.70 12.46
C ASN A 185 -24.76 29.44 11.03
N VAL A 186 -23.89 29.62 10.04
CA VAL A 186 -24.20 29.26 8.66
C VAL A 186 -24.56 27.78 8.64
N SER A 187 -25.76 27.46 8.16
CA SER A 187 -26.28 26.09 8.17
C SER A 187 -25.33 25.13 7.44
N PHE A 188 -25.30 23.86 7.88
CA PHE A 188 -24.55 22.81 7.21
C PHE A 188 -24.83 22.79 5.69
N GLY A 189 -26.11 22.87 5.29
CA GLY A 189 -26.49 22.84 3.88
C GLY A 189 -25.97 24.02 3.05
N GLN A 190 -25.72 25.17 3.65
CA GLN A 190 -25.09 26.30 2.97
C GLN A 190 -23.58 26.10 2.82
N PHE A 191 -22.88 25.67 3.88
CA PHE A 191 -21.44 25.37 3.78
C PHE A 191 -21.16 24.18 2.87
N ALA A 192 -21.93 23.10 2.98
CA ALA A 192 -21.79 21.91 2.17
C ALA A 192 -21.94 22.21 0.67
N ARG A 193 -22.87 23.10 0.31
CA ARG A 193 -23.01 23.61 -1.07
C ARG A 193 -21.79 24.43 -1.47
N GLU A 194 -21.38 25.41 -0.66
CA GLU A 194 -20.23 26.26 -0.98
C GLU A 194 -18.97 25.42 -1.23
N PHE A 195 -18.57 24.54 -0.30
CA PHE A 195 -17.38 23.69 -0.49
C PHE A 195 -17.57 22.64 -1.60
N GLY A 196 -18.74 21.99 -1.66
CA GLY A 196 -19.03 20.97 -2.66
C GLY A 196 -19.00 21.52 -4.09
N ASP A 197 -19.57 22.71 -4.31
CA ASP A 197 -19.59 23.37 -5.60
C ASP A 197 -18.19 23.84 -6.02
N ARG A 198 -17.32 24.24 -5.08
CA ARG A 198 -15.92 24.57 -5.38
C ARG A 198 -15.14 23.34 -5.83
N VAL A 199 -15.24 22.23 -5.10
CA VAL A 199 -14.60 20.96 -5.50
C VAL A 199 -15.05 20.55 -6.90
N LYS A 200 -16.36 20.55 -7.15
CA LYS A 200 -16.95 20.15 -8.44
C LYS A 200 -16.56 21.08 -9.58
N SER A 201 -16.61 22.40 -9.36
CA SER A 201 -16.36 23.40 -10.41
C SER A 201 -14.88 23.53 -10.76
N ILE A 202 -13.99 23.36 -9.77
CA ILE A 202 -12.53 23.43 -9.98
C ILE A 202 -12.01 22.10 -10.56
N GLY A 203 -12.52 20.97 -10.07
CA GLY A 203 -12.18 19.65 -10.60
C GLY A 203 -10.78 19.13 -10.24
N HIS A 204 -10.04 19.82 -9.36
CA HIS A 204 -8.74 19.36 -8.88
C HIS A 204 -8.50 19.82 -7.43
N VAL A 205 -8.49 18.86 -6.51
CA VAL A 205 -8.22 19.07 -5.08
C VAL A 205 -6.78 18.66 -4.75
N LEU A 206 -6.09 19.54 -4.05
CA LEU A 206 -4.77 19.34 -3.46
C LEU A 206 -4.95 19.20 -1.94
N ALA A 207 -4.78 18.01 -1.39
CA ALA A 207 -4.92 17.79 0.05
C ALA A 207 -3.54 17.83 0.72
N LEU A 208 -3.33 18.82 1.59
CA LEU A 208 -2.07 18.99 2.30
C LEU A 208 -2.01 18.06 3.51
N MET A 209 -1.09 17.09 3.47
CA MET A 209 -0.92 16.05 4.48
C MET A 209 0.26 16.40 5.41
N ALA A 210 -0.04 16.95 6.59
CA ALA A 210 0.98 17.28 7.58
C ALA A 210 0.46 17.08 9.03
N PRO A 211 1.28 16.53 9.95
CA PRO A 211 2.51 15.78 9.67
C PRO A 211 2.23 14.49 8.88
N TRP A 212 3.24 13.94 8.21
CA TRP A 212 3.02 12.83 7.27
C TRP A 212 2.51 11.53 7.92
N HIS A 213 2.90 11.30 9.17
CA HIS A 213 2.59 10.07 9.92
C HIS A 213 1.24 10.13 10.65
N ALA A 214 0.66 11.34 10.79
CA ALA A 214 -0.65 11.56 11.40
C ALA A 214 -1.23 12.88 10.87
N PRO A 215 -1.73 12.93 9.62
CA PRO A 215 -2.10 14.20 8.99
C PRO A 215 -3.30 14.88 9.65
N ASP A 216 -3.09 16.08 10.19
CA ASP A 216 -4.12 16.85 10.93
C ASP A 216 -5.36 17.16 10.06
N ASN A 217 -5.17 17.29 8.75
CA ASN A 217 -6.28 17.52 7.82
C ASN A 217 -7.26 16.33 7.81
N LEU A 218 -6.83 15.10 8.09
CA LEU A 218 -7.73 13.95 8.20
C LEU A 218 -8.55 13.95 9.50
N GLU A 219 -8.17 14.75 10.49
CA GLU A 219 -8.94 14.97 11.71
C GLU A 219 -9.99 16.08 11.57
N ARG A 220 -10.08 16.74 10.41
CA ARG A 220 -11.02 17.84 10.14
C ARG A 220 -12.17 17.35 9.27
N ALA A 221 -13.39 17.37 9.80
CA ALA A 221 -14.56 16.84 9.08
C ALA A 221 -14.79 17.53 7.73
N TRP A 222 -14.56 18.85 7.64
CA TRP A 222 -14.66 19.59 6.39
C TRP A 222 -13.62 19.17 5.34
N CYS A 223 -12.39 18.83 5.75
CA CYS A 223 -11.41 18.24 4.83
C CYS A 223 -11.85 16.86 4.37
N VAL A 224 -12.37 16.02 5.28
CA VAL A 224 -12.97 14.72 4.91
C VAL A 224 -14.09 14.89 3.88
N TYR A 225 -14.95 15.90 4.06
CA TYR A 225 -16.00 16.23 3.11
C TYR A 225 -15.44 16.61 1.73
N GLU A 226 -14.40 17.45 1.67
CA GLU A 226 -13.74 17.83 0.41
C GLU A 226 -13.12 16.61 -0.31
N LEU A 227 -12.47 15.70 0.43
CA LEU A 227 -11.94 14.45 -0.11
C LEU A 227 -13.07 13.56 -0.65
N PHE A 228 -14.16 13.45 0.10
CA PHE A 228 -15.36 12.71 -0.31
C PHE A 228 -15.92 13.26 -1.61
N ILE A 229 -16.20 14.57 -1.69
CA ILE A 229 -16.74 15.19 -2.91
C ILE A 229 -15.78 15.02 -4.09
N ALA A 230 -14.46 15.14 -3.86
CA ALA A 230 -13.47 14.95 -4.92
C ALA A 230 -13.49 13.52 -5.47
N LEU A 231 -13.66 12.51 -4.62
CA LEU A 231 -13.73 11.11 -5.03
C LEU A 231 -15.09 10.74 -5.65
N ASP A 232 -16.17 11.38 -5.20
CA ASP A 232 -17.52 11.15 -5.73
C ASP A 232 -17.76 11.85 -7.08
N THR A 233 -17.04 12.96 -7.33
CA THR A 233 -17.19 13.76 -8.55
C THR A 233 -16.43 13.15 -9.73
N PRO A 234 -17.12 12.72 -10.80
CA PRO A 234 -16.45 12.16 -11.98
C PRO A 234 -15.47 13.15 -12.62
N GLY A 235 -14.24 12.70 -12.86
CA GLY A 235 -13.18 13.51 -13.49
C GLY A 235 -12.51 14.52 -12.55
N CYS A 236 -12.96 14.63 -11.29
CA CYS A 236 -12.24 15.41 -10.30
C CYS A 236 -10.95 14.68 -9.90
N ARG A 237 -9.84 15.42 -9.88
CA ARG A 237 -8.53 14.90 -9.46
C ARG A 237 -8.30 15.18 -7.99
N LEU A 238 -7.72 14.21 -7.30
CA LEU A 238 -7.26 14.35 -5.92
C LEU A 238 -5.78 13.96 -5.83
N ASP A 239 -4.95 14.95 -5.51
CA ASP A 239 -3.51 14.79 -5.30
C ASP A 239 -3.15 15.18 -3.86
N PHE A 240 -2.23 14.44 -3.25
CA PHE A 240 -1.75 14.70 -1.90
C PHE A 240 -0.46 15.50 -1.95
N LEU A 241 -0.41 16.56 -1.15
CA LEU A 241 0.75 17.42 -0.99
C LEU A 241 1.39 17.14 0.36
N MET A 242 2.70 17.33 0.41
CA MET A 242 3.44 17.30 1.65
C MET A 242 4.31 18.54 1.78
N PRO A 243 4.39 19.15 2.98
CA PRO A 243 5.38 20.18 3.24
C PRO A 243 6.80 19.67 2.98
N PRO A 244 7.69 20.47 2.36
CA PRO A 244 9.05 20.04 2.07
C PRO A 244 9.81 19.49 3.29
N ASN A 245 9.64 20.08 4.46
CA ASN A 245 10.25 19.59 5.70
C ASN A 245 9.72 18.21 6.12
N GLN A 246 8.43 17.94 5.91
CA GLN A 246 7.84 16.63 6.19
C GLN A 246 8.29 15.57 5.18
N ALA A 247 8.46 15.95 3.91
CA ALA A 247 9.02 15.06 2.88
C ALA A 247 10.47 14.68 3.21
N GLN A 248 11.25 15.62 3.75
CA GLN A 248 12.59 15.35 4.27
C GLN A 248 12.55 14.44 5.51
N CYS A 249 11.68 14.70 6.48
CA CYS A 249 11.54 13.83 7.66
C CYS A 249 11.13 12.39 7.27
N LEU A 250 10.22 12.22 6.31
CA LEU A 250 9.87 10.91 5.77
C LEU A 250 11.09 10.27 5.11
N SER A 251 11.82 11.03 4.29
CA SER A 251 13.04 10.58 3.63
C SER A 251 14.08 10.07 4.62
N GLU A 252 14.36 10.85 5.66
CA GLU A 252 15.32 10.48 6.72
C GLU A 252 14.85 9.23 7.49
N ALA A 253 13.57 9.14 7.82
CA ALA A 253 13.00 7.97 8.49
C ALA A 253 13.09 6.68 7.65
N VAL A 254 12.97 6.80 6.32
CA VAL A 254 13.03 5.70 5.35
C VAL A 254 14.47 5.36 4.94
N VAL A 255 15.39 6.33 4.96
CA VAL A 255 16.77 6.13 4.50
C VAL A 255 17.71 5.71 5.62
N SER A 256 17.38 5.98 6.89
CA SER A 256 18.19 5.55 8.03
C SER A 256 18.13 4.03 8.29
N GLU A 257 19.26 3.42 8.65
CA GLU A 257 19.37 1.97 8.96
C GLU A 257 18.48 1.53 10.14
N ALA A 258 18.10 2.46 11.03
CA ALA A 258 17.18 2.20 12.15
C ALA A 258 15.71 2.04 11.72
N GLY A 259 15.43 2.01 10.40
CA GLY A 259 14.30 1.30 9.80
C GLY A 259 12.94 1.59 10.44
N GLN A 260 12.42 2.81 10.28
CA GLN A 260 11.05 3.11 10.68
C GLN A 260 10.02 2.65 9.64
N ALA A 261 10.18 1.49 8.99
CA ALA A 261 9.17 0.96 8.06
C ALA A 261 7.77 0.91 8.71
N GLY A 262 7.76 0.60 10.00
CA GLY A 262 6.63 0.66 10.89
C GLY A 262 5.85 1.98 10.92
N THR A 263 6.49 3.13 10.72
CA THR A 263 5.82 4.44 10.82
C THR A 263 4.92 4.72 9.61
N MET A 264 5.26 4.22 8.42
CA MET A 264 4.36 4.28 7.25
C MET A 264 3.11 3.43 7.46
N TRP A 265 3.27 2.19 7.97
CA TRP A 265 2.12 1.34 8.26
C TRP A 265 1.27 1.92 9.39
N THR A 266 1.91 2.48 10.42
CA THR A 266 1.23 3.21 11.49
C THR A 266 0.40 4.37 10.92
N ALA A 267 0.98 5.18 10.04
CA ALA A 267 0.29 6.30 9.38
C ALA A 267 -0.96 5.83 8.62
N LEU A 268 -0.86 4.74 7.87
CA LEU A 268 -2.00 4.16 7.14
C LEU A 268 -3.09 3.65 8.09
N THR A 269 -2.71 3.03 9.21
CA THR A 269 -3.68 2.55 10.22
C THR A 269 -4.36 3.66 11.00
N HIS A 270 -3.72 4.83 11.11
CA HIS A 270 -4.29 6.01 11.76
C HIS A 270 -5.32 6.74 10.90
N VAL A 271 -5.38 6.47 9.60
CA VAL A 271 -6.45 6.97 8.74
C VAL A 271 -7.78 6.39 9.21
N CYS A 272 -8.55 7.21 9.93
CA CYS A 272 -9.87 6.88 10.43
C CYS A 272 -10.76 8.12 10.38
N LEU A 273 -11.43 8.31 9.24
CA LEU A 273 -12.18 9.54 8.96
C LEU A 273 -13.38 9.73 9.89
N LYS A 274 -13.87 8.66 10.54
CA LYS A 274 -14.89 8.73 11.61
C LYS A 274 -14.45 9.59 12.81
N ARG A 275 -13.14 9.65 13.09
CA ARG A 275 -12.57 10.46 14.18
C ARG A 275 -12.56 11.95 13.88
N ALA A 276 -12.80 12.34 12.63
CA ALA A 276 -12.76 13.74 12.23
C ALA A 276 -13.76 14.59 13.03
N GLN A 277 -13.37 15.83 13.31
CA GLN A 277 -14.09 16.78 14.14
C GLN A 277 -14.43 18.05 13.36
N ALA A 278 -15.54 18.67 13.73
CA ALA A 278 -15.92 20.02 13.34
C ALA A 278 -16.19 20.84 14.59
N SER A 279 -15.99 22.15 14.51
CA SER A 279 -16.30 23.07 15.62
C SER A 279 -17.81 23.19 15.87
N VAL A 280 -18.65 22.82 14.89
CA VAL A 280 -20.10 22.74 14.99
C VAL A 280 -20.50 21.26 14.89
N VAL A 281 -21.26 20.76 15.86
CA VAL A 281 -21.67 19.34 15.93
C VAL A 281 -22.53 18.97 14.72
N GLU A 282 -23.46 19.85 14.34
CA GLU A 282 -24.34 19.67 13.17
C GLU A 282 -23.54 19.47 11.87
N ASP A 283 -22.43 20.21 11.67
CA ASP A 283 -21.56 20.03 10.50
C ASP A 283 -20.98 18.61 10.47
N LYS A 284 -20.47 18.13 11.61
CA LYS A 284 -19.91 16.78 11.69
C LYS A 284 -20.98 15.74 11.37
N GLU A 285 -22.16 15.85 11.97
CA GLU A 285 -23.26 14.90 11.74
C GLU A 285 -23.73 14.94 10.28
N GLY A 286 -23.87 16.14 9.70
CA GLY A 286 -24.23 16.35 8.31
C GLY A 286 -23.22 15.73 7.35
N ILE A 287 -21.92 15.94 7.58
CA ILE A 287 -20.85 15.35 6.77
C ILE A 287 -20.86 13.82 6.88
N MET A 288 -20.97 13.29 8.09
CA MET A 288 -21.02 11.83 8.30
C MET A 288 -22.24 11.20 7.63
N ARG A 289 -23.38 11.89 7.63
CA ARG A 289 -24.60 11.48 6.91
C ARG A 289 -24.37 11.49 5.40
N ALA A 290 -23.82 12.58 4.85
CA ALA A 290 -23.53 12.70 3.42
C ALA A 290 -22.55 11.61 2.93
N VAL A 291 -21.50 11.31 3.70
CA VAL A 291 -20.56 10.23 3.37
C VAL A 291 -21.24 8.86 3.44
N LYS A 292 -22.12 8.64 4.43
CA LYS A 292 -22.89 7.40 4.57
C LYS A 292 -23.89 7.19 3.43
N GLU A 293 -24.52 8.26 2.94
CA GLU A 293 -25.42 8.24 1.77
C GLU A 293 -24.66 8.07 0.44
N GLY A 294 -23.37 8.43 0.41
CA GLY A 294 -22.45 8.17 -0.69
C GLY A 294 -21.76 6.79 -0.58
N PRO A 295 -20.43 6.71 -0.75
CA PRO A 295 -19.70 5.44 -0.78
C PRO A 295 -19.48 4.81 0.61
N GLY A 296 -19.80 5.52 1.68
CA GLY A 296 -19.54 5.11 3.06
C GLY A 296 -18.10 5.39 3.53
N LEU A 297 -17.93 5.41 4.85
CA LEU A 297 -16.65 5.75 5.50
C LEU A 297 -15.53 4.74 5.20
N GLU A 298 -15.86 3.45 5.10
CA GLU A 298 -14.86 2.41 4.83
C GLU A 298 -14.28 2.53 3.42
N ALA A 299 -15.13 2.73 2.41
CA ALA A 299 -14.66 2.97 1.04
C ALA A 299 -13.83 4.26 0.96
N LEU A 300 -14.23 5.32 1.68
CA LEU A 300 -13.47 6.57 1.73
C LEU A 300 -12.12 6.40 2.42
N ASN A 301 -12.05 5.74 3.58
CA ASN A 301 -10.81 5.37 4.26
C ASN A 301 -9.88 4.61 3.31
N PHE A 302 -10.43 3.62 2.60
CA PHE A 302 -9.69 2.81 1.64
C PHE A 302 -9.09 3.64 0.50
N CYS A 303 -9.88 4.53 -0.11
CA CYS A 303 -9.40 5.42 -1.17
C CYS A 303 -8.28 6.37 -0.67
N VAL A 304 -8.44 6.94 0.53
CA VAL A 304 -7.41 7.82 1.13
C VAL A 304 -6.12 7.04 1.41
N ARG A 305 -6.20 5.84 2.00
CA ARG A 305 -5.04 4.98 2.25
C ARG A 305 -4.31 4.60 0.96
N GLN A 306 -5.03 4.22 -0.11
CA GLN A 306 -4.40 3.93 -1.41
C GLN A 306 -3.67 5.15 -1.99
N LYS A 307 -4.27 6.35 -1.90
CA LYS A 307 -3.64 7.58 -2.35
C LYS A 307 -2.40 7.91 -1.52
N LEU A 308 -2.43 7.66 -0.20
CA LEU A 308 -1.25 7.78 0.66
C LEU A 308 -0.14 6.78 0.29
N VAL A 309 -0.48 5.51 0.01
CA VAL A 309 0.50 4.51 -0.43
C VAL A 309 1.18 4.93 -1.73
N ALA A 310 0.41 5.31 -2.76
CA ALA A 310 0.96 5.77 -4.03
C ALA A 310 1.84 7.02 -3.85
N TRP A 311 1.44 7.90 -2.93
CA TRP A 311 2.20 9.09 -2.58
C TRP A 311 3.52 8.74 -1.85
N PHE A 312 3.52 7.81 -0.88
CA PHE A 312 4.73 7.32 -0.22
C PHE A 312 5.72 6.74 -1.23
N VAL A 313 5.25 5.91 -2.15
CA VAL A 313 6.08 5.33 -3.22
C VAL A 313 6.78 6.42 -4.03
N GLY A 314 6.03 7.42 -4.51
CA GLY A 314 6.60 8.53 -5.28
C GLY A 314 7.59 9.38 -4.48
N ALA A 315 7.30 9.65 -3.21
CA ALA A 315 8.19 10.41 -2.33
C ALA A 315 9.52 9.68 -2.10
N ILE A 316 9.49 8.39 -1.77
CA ILE A 316 10.68 7.58 -1.53
C ILE A 316 11.55 7.48 -2.80
N GLU A 317 10.92 7.24 -3.96
CA GLU A 317 11.62 7.15 -5.24
C GLU A 317 12.35 8.46 -5.58
N GLN A 318 11.66 9.60 -5.47
CA GLN A 318 12.24 10.91 -5.78
C GLN A 318 13.42 11.25 -4.88
N GLN A 319 13.32 10.91 -3.59
CA GLN A 319 14.39 11.16 -2.63
C GLN A 319 15.61 10.28 -2.87
N ALA A 320 15.42 8.99 -3.15
CA ALA A 320 16.51 8.10 -3.54
C ALA A 320 17.26 8.62 -4.78
N ILE A 321 16.53 9.11 -5.79
CA ILE A 321 17.13 9.72 -6.99
C ILE A 321 17.87 11.03 -6.66
N ALA A 322 17.34 11.85 -5.76
CA ALA A 322 17.99 13.09 -5.34
C ALA A 322 19.29 12.81 -4.58
N MET A 323 19.33 11.77 -3.73
CA MET A 323 20.53 11.39 -2.98
C MET A 323 21.67 10.93 -3.88
N LEU A 324 21.39 10.20 -4.96
CA LEU A 324 22.39 9.85 -5.97
C LEU A 324 23.10 11.06 -6.60
N LYS A 325 22.51 12.26 -6.52
CA LYS A 325 23.09 13.51 -7.06
C LYS A 325 23.77 14.38 -6.00
N THR A 326 23.43 14.19 -4.73
CA THR A 326 23.73 15.15 -3.65
C THR A 326 24.63 14.59 -2.56
N ARG A 327 24.70 13.25 -2.40
CA ARG A 327 25.50 12.57 -1.39
C ARG A 327 26.73 11.89 -1.98
N PRO A 328 27.75 11.56 -1.16
CA PRO A 328 28.83 10.66 -1.55
C PRO A 328 28.27 9.33 -2.10
N LEU A 329 28.91 8.79 -3.13
CA LEU A 329 28.35 7.69 -3.93
C LEU A 329 28.00 6.44 -3.11
N LEU A 330 28.86 6.03 -2.17
CA LEU A 330 28.62 4.85 -1.34
C LEU A 330 27.45 5.06 -0.37
N GLU A 331 27.41 6.21 0.31
CA GLU A 331 26.28 6.58 1.17
C GLU A 331 24.97 6.69 0.38
N ALA A 332 25.02 7.23 -0.83
CA ALA A 332 23.87 7.32 -1.72
C ALA A 332 23.39 5.92 -2.15
N ALA A 333 24.30 4.98 -2.41
CA ALA A 333 23.96 3.60 -2.75
C ALA A 333 23.30 2.86 -1.58
N GLU A 334 23.80 3.05 -0.36
CA GLU A 334 23.17 2.51 0.85
C GLU A 334 21.76 3.07 1.07
N ALA A 335 21.60 4.38 0.88
CA ALA A 335 20.31 5.04 0.95
C ALA A 335 19.32 4.50 -0.09
N VAL A 336 19.79 4.26 -1.32
CA VAL A 336 18.99 3.64 -2.38
C VAL A 336 18.58 2.21 -2.02
N ALA A 337 19.48 1.42 -1.42
CA ALA A 337 19.16 0.07 -0.97
C ALA A 337 18.07 0.10 0.13
N ASN A 338 18.20 0.97 1.13
CA ASN A 338 17.19 1.17 2.18
C ASN A 338 15.83 1.58 1.58
N ALA A 339 15.82 2.60 0.72
CA ALA A 339 14.63 3.02 0.00
C ALA A 339 13.99 1.87 -0.79
N GLY A 340 14.79 1.04 -1.45
CA GLY A 340 14.33 -0.13 -2.20
C GLY A 340 13.67 -1.21 -1.32
N VAL A 341 14.15 -1.43 -0.09
CA VAL A 341 13.51 -2.33 0.89
C VAL A 341 12.11 -1.82 1.27
N HIS A 342 11.96 -0.52 1.50
CA HIS A 342 10.67 0.10 1.82
C HIS A 342 9.70 0.07 0.63
N LEU A 343 10.18 0.38 -0.57
CA LEU A 343 9.39 0.28 -1.80
C LEU A 343 8.90 -1.15 -2.06
N CYS A 344 9.76 -2.15 -1.88
CA CYS A 344 9.35 -3.56 -1.92
C CYS A 344 8.27 -3.88 -0.88
N SER A 345 8.36 -3.28 0.31
CA SER A 345 7.36 -3.43 1.36
C SER A 345 6.01 -2.80 0.97
N LEU A 346 6.00 -1.77 0.12
CA LEU A 346 4.81 -1.12 -0.44
C LEU A 346 4.30 -1.78 -1.75
N ASP A 347 4.80 -2.96 -2.13
CA ASP A 347 4.45 -3.66 -3.40
C ASP A 347 4.89 -2.84 -4.65
N ALA A 348 5.92 -1.98 -4.52
CA ALA A 348 6.42 -1.10 -5.57
C ALA A 348 7.77 -1.56 -6.15
N SER A 349 7.86 -2.84 -6.54
CA SER A 349 9.10 -3.45 -7.03
C SER A 349 9.67 -2.79 -8.29
N ASP A 350 8.84 -2.27 -9.19
CA ASP A 350 9.29 -1.56 -10.39
C ASP A 350 10.07 -0.28 -10.05
N ALA A 351 9.59 0.48 -9.05
CA ALA A 351 10.28 1.66 -8.55
C ALA A 351 11.62 1.27 -7.91
N THR A 352 11.66 0.18 -7.13
CA THR A 352 12.91 -0.36 -6.56
C THR A 352 13.91 -0.72 -7.66
N ILE A 353 13.51 -1.50 -8.66
CA ILE A 353 14.37 -1.91 -9.77
C ILE A 353 14.94 -0.69 -10.49
N LYS A 354 14.10 0.33 -10.74
CA LYS A 354 14.52 1.58 -11.38
C LYS A 354 15.61 2.30 -10.59
N ILE A 355 15.42 2.56 -9.30
CA ILE A 355 16.40 3.30 -8.49
C ILE A 355 17.69 2.49 -8.28
N CYS A 356 17.59 1.17 -8.08
CA CYS A 356 18.75 0.30 -7.92
C CYS A 356 19.57 0.23 -9.22
N HIS A 357 18.95 0.11 -10.39
CA HIS A 357 19.67 0.17 -11.67
C HIS A 357 20.35 1.52 -11.91
N MET A 358 19.79 2.64 -11.43
CA MET A 358 20.48 3.92 -11.44
C MET A 358 21.74 3.87 -10.57
N ALA A 359 21.61 3.45 -9.30
CA ALA A 359 22.74 3.33 -8.39
C ALA A 359 23.83 2.39 -8.92
N MET A 360 23.46 1.22 -9.45
CA MET A 360 24.40 0.26 -10.06
C MET A 360 25.20 0.87 -11.22
N ARG A 361 24.57 1.69 -12.08
CA ARG A 361 25.29 2.38 -13.16
C ARG A 361 26.33 3.35 -12.63
N HIS A 362 25.97 4.14 -11.61
CA HIS A 362 26.91 5.07 -10.97
C HIS A 362 28.07 4.32 -10.29
N LEU A 363 27.78 3.28 -9.50
CA LEU A 363 28.78 2.44 -8.85
C LEU A 363 29.71 1.78 -9.86
N LYS A 364 29.17 1.21 -10.94
CA LYS A 364 29.96 0.59 -12.01
C LYS A 364 30.89 1.59 -12.70
N SER A 365 30.39 2.80 -12.99
CA SER A 365 31.21 3.86 -13.60
C SER A 365 32.36 4.34 -12.71
N ALA A 366 32.19 4.21 -11.39
CA ALA A 366 33.20 4.59 -10.40
C ALA A 366 34.10 3.42 -9.95
N GLY A 367 33.92 2.22 -10.50
CA GLY A 367 34.65 1.02 -10.05
C GLY A 367 34.30 0.56 -8.63
N ALA A 368 33.15 0.99 -8.10
CA ALA A 368 32.74 0.77 -6.70
C ALA A 368 31.61 -0.26 -6.53
N LEU A 369 31.28 -1.02 -7.58
CA LEU A 369 30.20 -2.00 -7.53
C LEU A 369 30.52 -3.20 -6.62
N GLU A 370 31.80 -3.55 -6.48
CA GLU A 370 32.30 -4.63 -5.61
C GLU A 370 32.51 -4.17 -4.15
N SER A 371 31.80 -3.12 -3.72
CA SER A 371 31.78 -2.65 -2.33
C SER A 371 30.59 -3.24 -1.55
N ILE A 372 30.62 -3.17 -0.22
CA ILE A 372 29.46 -3.50 0.63
C ILE A 372 28.20 -2.76 0.17
N ALA A 373 28.29 -1.46 -0.11
CA ALA A 373 27.17 -0.67 -0.62
C ALA A 373 26.64 -1.20 -1.96
N GLY A 374 27.53 -1.58 -2.88
CA GLY A 374 27.15 -2.22 -4.14
C GLY A 374 26.46 -3.58 -3.94
N ALA A 375 26.96 -4.38 -3.00
CA ALA A 375 26.34 -5.65 -2.61
C ALA A 375 24.92 -5.44 -2.06
N ARG A 376 24.69 -4.40 -1.25
CA ARG A 376 23.35 -4.04 -0.74
C ARG A 376 22.39 -3.66 -1.86
N VAL A 377 22.85 -2.87 -2.84
CA VAL A 377 22.03 -2.53 -4.01
C VAL A 377 21.70 -3.77 -4.85
N LEU A 378 22.68 -4.66 -5.06
CA LEU A 378 22.50 -5.93 -5.78
C LEU A 378 21.49 -6.86 -5.07
N SER A 379 21.61 -7.02 -3.75
CA SER A 379 20.66 -7.79 -2.96
C SER A 379 19.24 -7.21 -3.05
N THR A 380 19.12 -5.88 -2.97
CA THR A 380 17.83 -5.18 -3.02
C THR A 380 17.15 -5.33 -4.39
N VAL A 381 17.89 -5.21 -5.50
CA VAL A 381 17.33 -5.45 -6.84
C VAL A 381 16.96 -6.93 -7.04
N GLY A 382 17.77 -7.87 -6.53
CA GLY A 382 17.46 -9.29 -6.57
C GLY A 382 16.13 -9.60 -5.86
N ARG A 383 15.95 -9.07 -4.65
CA ARG A 383 14.67 -9.12 -3.92
C ARG A 383 13.51 -8.54 -4.74
N ALA A 384 13.69 -7.38 -5.37
CA ALA A 384 12.63 -6.73 -6.14
C ALA A 384 12.26 -7.51 -7.41
N GLN A 385 13.24 -8.10 -8.10
CA GLN A 385 13.02 -8.99 -9.24
C GLN A 385 12.21 -10.22 -8.83
N PHE A 386 12.55 -10.81 -7.68
CA PHE A 386 11.81 -11.90 -7.10
C PHE A 386 10.34 -11.52 -6.83
N LEU A 387 10.11 -10.44 -6.08
CA LEU A 387 8.75 -10.01 -5.69
C LEU A 387 7.88 -9.59 -6.89
N SER A 388 8.47 -8.99 -7.92
CA SER A 388 7.77 -8.62 -9.16
C SER A 388 7.50 -9.80 -10.10
N GLY A 389 8.17 -10.94 -9.90
CA GLY A 389 8.12 -12.08 -10.82
C GLY A 389 8.83 -11.83 -12.16
N LEU A 390 9.69 -10.81 -12.25
CA LEU A 390 10.49 -10.50 -13.44
C LEU A 390 11.76 -11.38 -13.57
N GLY A 391 12.04 -12.22 -12.57
CA GLY A 391 13.10 -13.22 -12.55
C GLY A 391 13.33 -13.72 -11.12
N SER A 392 14.17 -14.75 -10.92
CA SER A 392 14.45 -15.24 -9.57
C SER A 392 15.30 -14.28 -8.72
N GLY A 393 15.99 -13.32 -9.35
CA GLY A 393 16.92 -12.42 -8.67
C GLY A 393 18.19 -13.11 -8.14
N SER A 394 18.28 -14.42 -8.31
CA SER A 394 19.34 -15.29 -7.78
C SER A 394 20.74 -14.83 -8.18
N ALA A 395 20.96 -14.49 -9.45
CA ALA A 395 22.27 -14.02 -9.93
C ALA A 395 22.76 -12.74 -9.21
N ASN A 396 21.86 -11.79 -8.92
CA ASN A 396 22.21 -10.57 -8.20
C ASN A 396 22.47 -10.86 -6.72
N LEU A 397 21.67 -11.75 -6.11
CA LEU A 397 21.81 -12.16 -4.71
C LEU A 397 23.11 -12.94 -4.47
N SER A 398 23.45 -13.90 -5.34
CA SER A 398 24.71 -14.65 -5.24
C SER A 398 25.94 -13.76 -5.44
N THR A 399 25.88 -12.82 -6.39
CA THR A 399 26.95 -11.81 -6.55
C THR A 399 27.09 -10.96 -5.29
N ALA A 400 25.98 -10.49 -4.73
CA ALA A 400 25.99 -9.71 -3.49
C ALA A 400 26.64 -10.48 -2.33
N LEU A 401 26.32 -11.76 -2.17
CA LEU A 401 26.88 -12.58 -1.10
C LEU A 401 28.36 -12.89 -1.29
N SER A 402 28.81 -13.07 -2.54
CA SER A 402 30.25 -13.19 -2.83
C SER A 402 31.01 -11.93 -2.39
N ILE A 403 30.49 -10.75 -2.73
CA ILE A 403 31.10 -9.46 -2.33
C ILE A 403 31.08 -9.32 -0.80
N LEU A 404 29.94 -9.57 -0.15
CA LEU A 404 29.83 -9.50 1.30
C LEU A 404 30.78 -10.48 2.01
N GLY A 405 31.04 -11.65 1.41
CA GLY A 405 32.00 -12.61 1.95
C GLY A 405 33.44 -12.12 1.88
N GLN A 406 33.82 -11.47 0.77
CA GLN A 406 35.16 -10.91 0.57
C GLN A 406 35.39 -9.68 1.46
N GLU A 407 34.37 -8.83 1.61
CA GLU A 407 34.45 -7.57 2.36
C GLU A 407 34.09 -7.70 3.85
N GLY A 408 33.86 -8.93 4.35
CA GLY A 408 33.54 -9.17 5.77
C GLY A 408 32.13 -8.71 6.20
N GLY A 409 31.22 -8.46 5.26
CA GLY A 409 29.85 -8.01 5.52
C GLY A 409 28.82 -9.11 5.80
N LEU A 410 29.19 -10.40 5.70
CA LEU A 410 28.25 -11.53 5.86
C LEU A 410 27.64 -11.64 7.27
N LEU A 411 28.40 -11.31 8.32
CA LEU A 411 27.97 -11.44 9.72
C LEU A 411 27.25 -10.18 10.25
N THR A 412 26.66 -9.40 9.36
CA THR A 412 25.89 -8.19 9.68
C THR A 412 24.39 -8.42 9.46
N ASP A 413 23.53 -7.53 9.95
CA ASP A 413 22.07 -7.62 9.68
C ASP A 413 21.75 -7.52 8.17
N ASN A 414 22.53 -6.71 7.44
CA ASN A 414 22.48 -6.63 5.99
C ASN A 414 22.91 -7.94 5.32
N GLY A 415 23.96 -8.59 5.84
CA GLY A 415 24.41 -9.91 5.40
C GLY A 415 23.37 -11.00 5.65
N ALA A 416 22.74 -11.01 6.83
CA ALA A 416 21.63 -11.90 7.15
C ALA A 416 20.46 -11.72 6.18
N SER A 417 20.11 -10.47 5.87
CA SER A 417 19.04 -10.16 4.91
C SER A 417 19.37 -10.63 3.49
N ALA A 418 20.63 -10.50 3.06
CA ALA A 418 21.07 -11.01 1.76
C ALA A 418 21.02 -12.56 1.69
N LEU A 419 21.50 -13.24 2.73
CA LEU A 419 21.42 -14.70 2.86
C LEU A 419 19.97 -15.18 2.83
N GLU A 420 19.09 -14.48 3.55
CA GLU A 420 17.68 -14.80 3.64
C GLU A 420 16.99 -14.74 2.27
N TRP A 421 17.19 -13.66 1.52
CA TRP A 421 16.59 -13.53 0.19
C TRP A 421 17.23 -14.46 -0.85
N GLU A 422 18.53 -14.76 -0.77
CA GLU A 422 19.13 -15.80 -1.61
C GLU A 422 18.52 -17.17 -1.31
N GLY A 423 18.35 -17.51 -0.04
CA GLY A 423 17.76 -18.78 0.37
C GLY A 423 16.36 -18.99 -0.20
N ILE A 424 15.51 -17.95 -0.15
CA ILE A 424 14.19 -17.97 -0.80
C ILE A 424 14.30 -18.10 -2.32
N ALA A 425 15.19 -17.35 -2.96
CA ALA A 425 15.38 -17.43 -4.42
C ALA A 425 15.82 -18.85 -4.86
N GLN A 426 16.76 -19.46 -4.13
CA GLN A 426 17.27 -20.81 -4.42
C GLN A 426 16.21 -21.88 -4.19
N LEU A 427 15.41 -21.77 -3.12
CA LEU A 427 14.29 -22.67 -2.87
C LEU A 427 13.33 -22.73 -4.07
N LEU A 428 13.06 -21.57 -4.68
CA LEU A 428 12.11 -21.44 -5.79
C LEU A 428 12.70 -21.75 -7.17
N ASP A 429 14.03 -21.63 -7.29
CA ASP A 429 14.80 -22.19 -8.39
C ASP A 429 14.96 -23.73 -8.29
N GLY A 430 14.37 -24.35 -7.25
CA GLY A 430 14.35 -25.78 -7.00
C GLY A 430 15.64 -26.31 -6.37
N ASN A 431 16.52 -25.43 -5.89
CA ASN A 431 17.76 -25.78 -5.20
C ASN A 431 17.53 -25.77 -3.68
N THR A 432 16.69 -26.69 -3.22
CA THR A 432 16.24 -26.76 -1.82
C THR A 432 17.39 -26.86 -0.82
N SER A 433 18.44 -27.64 -1.12
CA SER A 433 19.58 -27.81 -0.20
C SER A 433 20.31 -26.49 0.06
N LEU A 434 20.60 -25.73 -1.00
CA LEU A 434 21.24 -24.42 -0.86
C LEU A 434 20.28 -23.40 -0.21
N GLY A 435 18.98 -23.48 -0.52
CA GLY A 435 17.95 -22.67 0.10
C GLY A 435 17.92 -22.82 1.63
N VAL A 436 17.93 -24.08 2.11
CA VAL A 436 17.99 -24.42 3.54
C VAL A 436 19.27 -23.88 4.16
N GLU A 437 20.44 -24.18 3.58
CA GLU A 437 21.75 -23.74 4.09
C GLU A 437 21.78 -22.22 4.30
N ARG A 438 21.27 -21.46 3.32
CA ARG A 438 21.26 -19.99 3.36
C ARG A 438 20.29 -19.43 4.39
N LEU A 439 19.09 -20.00 4.53
CA LEU A 439 18.11 -19.57 5.53
C LEU A 439 18.58 -19.90 6.95
N GLU A 440 19.21 -21.06 7.16
CA GLU A 440 19.80 -21.42 8.46
C GLU A 440 20.96 -20.51 8.83
N ALA A 441 21.84 -20.19 7.87
CA ALA A 441 22.91 -19.22 8.06
C ALA A 441 22.35 -17.83 8.42
N ALA A 442 21.33 -17.35 7.71
CA ALA A 442 20.66 -16.09 8.03
C ALA A 442 20.07 -16.10 9.44
N MET A 443 19.36 -17.17 9.83
CA MET A 443 18.80 -17.32 11.16
C MET A 443 19.87 -17.33 12.25
N LYS A 444 21.02 -17.98 11.99
CA LYS A 444 22.17 -17.96 12.91
C LYS A 444 22.71 -16.54 13.07
N VAL A 445 22.95 -15.82 11.98
CA VAL A 445 23.45 -14.43 12.06
C VAL A 445 22.49 -13.55 12.85
N ARG A 446 21.17 -13.62 12.59
CA ARG A 446 20.17 -12.85 13.36
C ARG A 446 20.15 -13.18 14.85
N ARG A 447 20.40 -14.45 15.21
CA ARG A 447 20.54 -14.87 16.61
C ARG A 447 21.78 -14.23 17.23
N ASP A 448 22.90 -14.33 16.54
CA ASP A 448 24.20 -13.84 17.01
C ASP A 448 24.23 -12.30 17.11
N THR A 449 23.49 -11.60 16.24
CA THR A 449 23.33 -10.13 16.29
C THR A 449 22.20 -9.65 17.21
N GLY A 450 21.42 -10.57 17.79
CA GLY A 450 20.28 -10.22 18.65
C GLY A 450 19.10 -9.57 17.91
N THR A 451 18.95 -9.79 16.60
CA THR A 451 17.88 -9.19 15.78
C THR A 451 16.69 -10.13 15.52
N LEU A 452 16.53 -11.21 16.30
CA LEU A 452 15.39 -12.13 16.18
C LEU A 452 14.07 -11.55 16.72
N ASP A 453 14.11 -10.71 17.75
CA ASP A 453 12.91 -10.12 18.37
C ASP A 453 12.57 -8.73 17.78
N THR A 454 13.10 -8.41 16.60
CA THR A 454 12.87 -7.15 15.89
C THR A 454 12.09 -7.39 14.58
N GLU A 455 11.79 -6.32 13.84
CA GLU A 455 11.11 -6.42 12.53
C GLU A 455 11.83 -7.36 11.53
N PRO A 456 13.16 -7.26 11.34
CA PRO A 456 13.90 -8.24 10.55
C PRO A 456 13.77 -9.69 11.03
N GLY A 457 13.73 -9.92 12.34
CA GLY A 457 13.51 -11.25 12.92
C GLY A 457 12.12 -11.82 12.64
N ALA A 458 11.07 -10.99 12.70
CA ALA A 458 9.72 -11.38 12.29
C ALA A 458 9.67 -11.80 10.81
N HIS A 459 10.39 -11.09 9.94
CA HIS A 459 10.51 -11.43 8.53
C HIS A 459 11.21 -12.80 8.33
N MET A 460 12.29 -13.03 9.08
CA MET A 460 12.99 -14.33 9.10
C MET A 460 12.05 -15.47 9.50
N PHE A 461 11.23 -15.30 10.55
CA PHE A 461 10.28 -16.34 10.96
C PHE A 461 9.21 -16.63 9.90
N VAL A 462 8.75 -15.62 9.16
CA VAL A 462 7.84 -15.84 8.02
C VAL A 462 8.50 -16.69 6.94
N HIS A 463 9.77 -16.43 6.63
CA HIS A 463 10.53 -17.21 5.64
C HIS A 463 10.86 -18.62 6.12
N MET A 464 11.15 -18.82 7.41
CA MET A 464 11.30 -20.16 7.97
C MET A 464 9.98 -20.93 7.94
N ALA A 465 8.84 -20.29 8.22
CA ALA A 465 7.53 -20.92 8.06
C ALA A 465 7.26 -21.36 6.62
N LEU A 466 7.64 -20.52 5.65
CA LEU A 466 7.56 -20.85 4.22
C LEU A 466 8.46 -22.05 3.87
N LEU A 467 9.70 -22.07 4.36
CA LEU A 467 10.60 -23.21 4.16
C LEU A 467 10.00 -24.50 4.72
N SER A 468 9.51 -24.48 5.96
CA SER A 468 8.86 -25.64 6.60
C SER A 468 7.65 -26.12 5.79
N ILE A 469 6.85 -25.22 5.20
CA ILE A 469 5.76 -25.57 4.29
C ILE A 469 6.28 -26.32 3.05
N HIS A 470 7.35 -25.85 2.43
CA HIS A 470 7.97 -26.54 1.29
C HIS A 470 8.54 -27.92 1.67
N MET A 471 9.06 -28.06 2.90
CA MET A 471 9.54 -29.32 3.46
C MET A 471 8.40 -30.24 3.95
N LYS A 472 7.14 -29.78 3.90
CA LYS A 472 5.95 -30.46 4.42
C LYS A 472 5.97 -30.69 5.94
N GLU A 473 6.71 -29.86 6.66
CA GLU A 473 6.81 -29.84 8.12
C GLU A 473 5.82 -28.82 8.70
N PHE A 474 4.52 -29.10 8.57
CA PHE A 474 3.46 -28.13 8.88
C PHE A 474 3.41 -27.72 10.36
N ASP A 475 3.70 -28.63 11.30
CA ASP A 475 3.79 -28.30 12.72
C ASP A 475 4.88 -27.27 13.01
N GLN A 476 6.04 -27.41 12.35
CA GLN A 476 7.14 -26.46 12.46
C GLN A 476 6.77 -25.10 11.83
N ALA A 477 6.06 -25.12 10.70
CA ALA A 477 5.55 -23.90 10.08
C ALA A 477 4.63 -23.12 11.02
N VAL A 478 3.69 -23.80 11.70
CA VAL A 478 2.80 -23.20 12.70
C VAL A 478 3.61 -22.63 13.88
N SER A 479 4.64 -23.34 14.35
CA SER A 479 5.53 -22.86 15.41
C SER A 479 6.23 -21.55 15.04
N PHE A 480 6.75 -21.43 13.81
CA PHE A 480 7.34 -20.17 13.35
C PHE A 480 6.31 -19.05 13.22
N VAL A 481 5.08 -19.33 12.79
CA VAL A 481 4.00 -18.33 12.76
C VAL A 481 3.64 -17.85 14.16
N HIS A 482 3.65 -18.72 15.17
CA HIS A 482 3.48 -18.30 16.57
C HIS A 482 4.59 -17.34 17.03
N LYS A 483 5.85 -17.58 16.64
CA LYS A 483 6.96 -16.65 16.91
C LYS A 483 6.75 -15.29 16.24
N VAL A 484 6.25 -15.26 14.99
CA VAL A 484 5.86 -13.99 14.34
C VAL A 484 4.84 -13.23 15.20
N VAL A 485 3.79 -13.92 15.66
CA VAL A 485 2.76 -13.31 16.52
C VAL A 485 3.35 -12.83 17.84
N GLU A 486 4.27 -13.57 18.45
CA GLU A 486 4.96 -13.18 19.69
C GLU A 486 5.77 -11.90 19.52
N VAL A 487 6.60 -11.81 18.47
CA VAL A 487 7.37 -10.58 18.16
C VAL A 487 6.42 -9.39 17.93
N THR A 488 5.24 -9.61 17.34
CA THR A 488 4.28 -8.50 17.17
C THR A 488 3.66 -8.00 18.47
N LYS A 489 3.72 -8.77 19.56
CA LYS A 489 3.25 -8.30 20.88
C LYS A 489 4.21 -7.27 21.47
N THR A 490 5.50 -7.41 21.22
CA THR A 490 6.56 -6.52 21.75
C THR A 490 6.86 -5.36 20.80
N VAL A 491 6.68 -5.55 19.48
CA VAL A 491 6.96 -4.53 18.46
C VAL A 491 5.65 -3.93 17.93
N ALA A 492 5.24 -2.78 18.48
CA ALA A 492 3.96 -2.13 18.19
C ALA A 492 3.71 -1.88 16.68
N SER A 493 4.76 -1.51 15.94
CA SER A 493 4.66 -1.29 14.48
C SER A 493 4.28 -2.54 13.68
N LEU A 494 4.52 -3.74 14.22
CA LEU A 494 4.22 -5.00 13.54
C LEU A 494 2.78 -5.48 13.75
N GLN A 495 2.09 -5.01 14.79
CA GLN A 495 0.72 -5.44 15.13
C GLN A 495 -0.28 -5.25 13.99
N ARG A 496 -0.02 -4.27 13.12
CA ARG A 496 -0.80 -4.00 11.92
C ARG A 496 0.12 -3.83 10.72
N SER A 497 0.95 -4.83 10.47
CA SER A 497 1.87 -4.84 9.33
C SER A 497 1.50 -5.92 8.31
N PRO A 498 1.93 -5.77 7.05
CA PRO A 498 1.83 -6.84 6.06
C PRO A 498 2.60 -8.11 6.45
N ILE A 499 3.64 -8.00 7.29
CA ILE A 499 4.46 -9.13 7.76
C ILE A 499 3.61 -10.07 8.61
N LEU A 500 2.88 -9.52 9.60
CA LEU A 500 1.95 -10.31 10.41
C LEU A 500 0.88 -10.96 9.55
N ALA A 501 0.24 -10.19 8.67
CA ALA A 501 -0.80 -10.72 7.79
C ALA A 501 -0.29 -11.86 6.89
N HIS A 502 0.95 -11.76 6.39
CA HIS A 502 1.57 -12.81 5.61
C HIS A 502 1.84 -14.06 6.45
N GLY A 503 2.40 -13.92 7.65
CA GLY A 503 2.62 -15.05 8.57
C GLY A 503 1.32 -15.78 8.89
N LEU A 504 0.23 -15.05 9.14
CA LEU A 504 -1.10 -15.63 9.38
C LEU A 504 -1.61 -16.42 8.16
N VAL A 505 -1.38 -15.94 6.93
CA VAL A 505 -1.77 -16.65 5.70
C VAL A 505 -0.99 -17.97 5.55
N LEU A 506 0.31 -17.98 5.86
CA LEU A 506 1.10 -19.22 5.86
C LEU A 506 0.62 -20.18 6.95
N GLY A 507 0.31 -19.65 8.14
CA GLY A 507 -0.26 -20.42 9.24
C GLY A 507 -1.60 -21.03 8.89
N ALA A 508 -2.47 -20.29 8.19
CA ALA A 508 -3.76 -20.78 7.72
C ALA A 508 -3.58 -21.98 6.78
N PHE A 509 -2.64 -21.89 5.82
CA PHE A 509 -2.32 -23.01 4.95
C PHE A 509 -1.83 -24.22 5.76
N ALA A 510 -0.85 -24.03 6.65
CA ALA A 510 -0.27 -25.10 7.45
C ALA A 510 -1.29 -25.78 8.38
N GLN A 511 -2.12 -25.02 9.11
CA GLN A 511 -3.18 -25.58 9.95
C GLN A 511 -4.22 -26.35 9.14
N SER A 512 -4.58 -25.83 7.96
CA SER A 512 -5.48 -26.56 7.07
C SER A 512 -4.87 -27.87 6.57
N GLN A 513 -3.54 -28.01 6.51
CA GLN A 513 -2.90 -29.29 6.19
C GLN A 513 -2.92 -30.26 7.36
N LEU A 514 -2.82 -29.75 8.59
CA LEU A 514 -2.94 -30.53 9.83
C LEU A 514 -4.38 -30.97 10.13
N GLY A 515 -5.36 -30.44 9.40
CA GLY A 515 -6.78 -30.82 9.53
C GLY A 515 -7.63 -29.84 10.33
N ASP A 516 -7.02 -28.80 10.92
CA ASP A 516 -7.76 -27.75 11.65
C ASP A 516 -8.20 -26.64 10.68
N HIS A 517 -9.33 -26.88 10.02
CA HIS A 517 -9.84 -26.00 8.97
C HIS A 517 -10.54 -24.74 9.51
N GLU A 518 -11.08 -24.80 10.72
CA GLU A 518 -11.74 -23.66 11.35
C GLU A 518 -10.69 -22.65 11.84
N ALA A 519 -9.64 -23.11 12.55
CA ALA A 519 -8.56 -22.23 12.94
C ALA A 519 -7.84 -21.63 11.71
N ALA A 520 -7.67 -22.41 10.64
CA ALA A 520 -7.15 -21.90 9.37
C ALA A 520 -8.01 -20.77 8.79
N TRP A 521 -9.34 -20.91 8.84
CA TRP A 521 -10.26 -19.89 8.34
C TRP A 521 -10.21 -18.60 9.18
N GLU A 522 -10.13 -18.72 10.50
CA GLU A 522 -9.97 -17.57 11.41
C GLU A 522 -8.68 -16.80 11.11
N LEU A 523 -7.58 -17.51 10.86
CA LEU A 523 -6.31 -16.91 10.44
C LEU A 523 -6.45 -16.15 9.11
N CYS A 524 -7.16 -16.70 8.12
CA CYS A 524 -7.48 -16.00 6.88
C CYS A 524 -8.28 -14.71 7.11
N GLN A 525 -9.32 -14.74 7.95
CA GLN A 525 -10.12 -13.54 8.24
C GLN A 525 -9.31 -12.48 8.98
N ARG A 526 -8.48 -12.89 9.95
CA ARG A 526 -7.57 -11.99 10.66
C ARG A 526 -6.59 -11.33 9.70
N ALA A 527 -5.96 -12.07 8.80
CA ALA A 527 -5.05 -11.52 7.79
C ALA A 527 -5.74 -10.49 6.87
N LYS A 528 -6.93 -10.81 6.36
CA LYS A 528 -7.73 -9.90 5.52
C LYS A 528 -8.12 -8.63 6.25
N SER A 529 -8.47 -8.73 7.54
CA SER A 529 -8.80 -7.57 8.37
C SER A 529 -7.61 -6.59 8.48
N ILE A 530 -6.39 -7.11 8.58
CA ILE A 530 -5.16 -6.30 8.62
C ILE A 530 -4.95 -5.61 7.26
N TYR A 531 -5.07 -6.35 6.15
CA TYR A 531 -4.92 -5.76 4.82
C TYR A 531 -5.93 -4.66 4.53
N ARG A 532 -7.19 -4.83 4.97
CA ARG A 532 -8.22 -3.79 4.89
C ARG A 532 -7.87 -2.57 5.74
N ALA A 533 -7.41 -2.78 6.97
CA ALA A 533 -6.98 -1.70 7.86
C ALA A 533 -5.79 -0.90 7.28
N LEU A 534 -4.94 -1.53 6.46
CA LEU A 534 -3.84 -0.89 5.76
C LEU A 534 -4.23 -0.26 4.42
N GLY A 535 -5.42 -0.57 3.91
CA GLY A 535 -5.91 -0.06 2.64
C GLY A 535 -5.19 -0.61 1.41
N ILE A 536 -4.59 -1.80 1.53
CA ILE A 536 -3.83 -2.48 0.46
C ILE A 536 -4.59 -3.68 -0.13
N GLU A 537 -5.92 -3.62 -0.14
CA GLU A 537 -6.81 -4.68 -0.64
C GLU A 537 -6.59 -5.01 -2.13
N ASN A 538 -6.05 -4.07 -2.91
CA ASN A 538 -5.65 -4.28 -4.31
C ASN A 538 -4.13 -4.57 -4.43
N SER A 539 -3.61 -5.51 -3.65
CA SER A 539 -2.21 -5.93 -3.71
C SER A 539 -2.08 -7.41 -4.08
N THR A 540 -0.89 -7.79 -4.57
CA THR A 540 -0.58 -9.20 -4.88
C THR A 540 -0.63 -10.09 -3.63
N ARG A 541 -0.36 -9.52 -2.45
CA ARG A 541 -0.44 -10.17 -1.14
C ARG A 541 -1.88 -10.55 -0.77
N VAL A 542 -2.83 -9.67 -1.04
CA VAL A 542 -4.26 -9.93 -0.76
C VAL A 542 -4.80 -10.97 -1.72
N ALA A 543 -4.42 -10.90 -2.99
CA ALA A 543 -4.77 -11.96 -3.95
C ALA A 543 -4.34 -13.34 -3.44
N ARG A 544 -3.11 -13.46 -2.89
CA ARG A 544 -2.64 -14.69 -2.25
C ARG A 544 -3.47 -15.09 -1.04
N ALA A 545 -3.76 -14.17 -0.14
CA ALA A 545 -4.57 -14.45 1.05
C ALA A 545 -5.96 -15.00 0.68
N VAL A 546 -6.61 -14.41 -0.33
CA VAL A 546 -7.89 -14.88 -0.87
C VAL A 546 -7.75 -16.24 -1.57
N GLY A 547 -6.61 -16.50 -2.22
CA GLY A 547 -6.29 -17.83 -2.76
C GLY A 547 -6.18 -18.90 -1.67
N VAL A 548 -5.49 -18.61 -0.56
CA VAL A 548 -5.43 -19.53 0.58
C VAL A 548 -6.80 -19.71 1.21
N GLU A 549 -7.61 -18.65 1.33
CA GLU A 549 -9.00 -18.75 1.78
C GLU A 549 -9.82 -19.70 0.87
N ALA A 550 -9.64 -19.64 -0.45
CA ALA A 550 -10.28 -20.58 -1.37
C ALA A 550 -9.89 -22.04 -1.08
N TYR A 551 -8.60 -22.28 -0.81
CA TYR A 551 -8.12 -23.60 -0.43
C TYR A 551 -8.73 -24.08 0.90
N VAL A 552 -8.78 -23.21 1.91
CA VAL A 552 -9.37 -23.52 3.22
C VAL A 552 -10.87 -23.82 3.08
N GLU A 553 -11.64 -23.02 2.34
CA GLU A 553 -13.07 -23.26 2.11
C GLU A 553 -13.32 -24.59 1.41
N MET A 554 -12.48 -24.96 0.43
CA MET A 554 -12.55 -26.28 -0.21
C MET A 554 -12.31 -27.39 0.81
N ARG A 555 -11.33 -27.25 1.71
CA ARG A 555 -11.05 -28.23 2.78
C ARG A 555 -12.19 -28.32 3.81
N ARG A 556 -12.95 -27.24 4.01
CA ARG A 556 -14.19 -27.22 4.80
C ARG A 556 -15.40 -27.83 4.08
N GLY A 557 -15.28 -28.19 2.81
CA GLY A 557 -16.37 -28.72 1.98
C GLY A 557 -17.22 -27.65 1.28
N ASN A 558 -16.89 -26.38 1.43
CA ASN A 558 -17.62 -25.25 0.83
C ASN A 558 -17.13 -24.96 -0.60
N LEU A 559 -17.38 -25.88 -1.53
CA LEU A 559 -16.82 -25.83 -2.89
C LEU A 559 -17.23 -24.59 -3.70
N ASP A 560 -18.50 -24.16 -3.59
CA ASP A 560 -18.98 -22.96 -4.29
C ASP A 560 -18.28 -21.68 -3.78
N ALA A 561 -18.12 -21.59 -2.46
CA ALA A 561 -17.38 -20.49 -1.84
C ALA A 561 -15.91 -20.50 -2.31
N ALA A 562 -15.27 -21.67 -2.35
CA ALA A 562 -13.92 -21.83 -2.83
C ALA A 562 -13.75 -21.37 -4.29
N LEU A 563 -14.64 -21.80 -5.20
CA LEU A 563 -14.60 -21.39 -6.61
C LEU A 563 -14.79 -19.88 -6.79
N ASN A 564 -15.68 -19.27 -6.00
CA ASN A 564 -15.88 -17.82 -6.00
C ASN A 564 -14.65 -17.08 -5.48
N LYS A 565 -14.00 -17.59 -4.43
CA LYS A 565 -12.74 -17.05 -3.91
C LYS A 565 -11.60 -17.16 -4.91
N CYS A 566 -11.51 -18.24 -5.69
CA CYS A 566 -10.53 -18.32 -6.79
C CYS A 566 -10.75 -17.23 -7.86
N LYS A 567 -12.02 -16.92 -8.20
CA LYS A 567 -12.35 -15.81 -9.12
C LYS A 567 -11.97 -14.46 -8.51
N GLU A 568 -12.30 -14.24 -7.24
CA GLU A 568 -11.97 -13.02 -6.48
C GLU A 568 -10.45 -12.80 -6.44
N ALA A 569 -9.67 -13.81 -6.07
CA ALA A 569 -8.21 -13.74 -5.99
C ALA A 569 -7.58 -13.32 -7.33
N ARG A 570 -8.03 -13.90 -8.45
CA ARG A 570 -7.56 -13.49 -9.79
C ARG A 570 -7.95 -12.06 -10.15
N ALA A 571 -9.16 -11.63 -9.78
CA ALA A 571 -9.62 -10.27 -10.02
C ALA A 571 -8.85 -9.24 -9.20
N VAL A 572 -8.52 -9.55 -7.94
CA VAL A 572 -7.64 -8.74 -7.09
C VAL A 572 -6.25 -8.67 -7.71
N HIS A 573 -5.69 -9.81 -8.12
CA HIS A 573 -4.36 -9.86 -8.71
C HIS A 573 -4.27 -9.01 -9.98
N LEU A 574 -5.24 -9.15 -10.89
CA LEU A 574 -5.32 -8.36 -12.14
C LEU A 574 -5.36 -6.84 -11.92
N ARG A 575 -5.87 -6.38 -10.78
CA ARG A 575 -5.86 -4.95 -10.43
C ARG A 575 -4.50 -4.48 -9.91
N ALA A 576 -3.73 -5.39 -9.30
CA ALA A 576 -2.42 -5.10 -8.73
C ALA A 576 -1.28 -5.26 -9.74
N ALA A 577 -1.29 -6.37 -10.49
CA ALA A 577 -0.21 -6.74 -11.41
C ALA A 577 -0.73 -7.63 -12.56
N PRO A 578 0.01 -7.73 -13.68
CA PRO A 578 -0.30 -8.70 -14.73
C PRO A 578 -0.31 -10.14 -14.19
N LEU A 579 -1.15 -11.03 -14.74
CA LEU A 579 -1.21 -12.46 -14.41
C LEU A 579 0.00 -13.26 -14.95
N ARG A 580 1.20 -12.69 -14.88
CA ARG A 580 2.46 -13.29 -15.32
C ARG A 580 3.50 -13.34 -14.19
N THR A 581 3.11 -13.06 -12.95
CA THR A 581 3.98 -13.15 -11.77
C THR A 581 3.93 -14.55 -11.14
N CYS A 582 4.90 -14.88 -10.29
CA CYS A 582 4.89 -16.15 -9.54
C CYS A 582 3.63 -16.30 -8.68
N CYS A 583 3.15 -15.22 -8.05
CA CYS A 583 1.87 -15.22 -7.34
C CYS A 583 0.70 -15.66 -8.23
N ALA A 584 0.69 -15.25 -9.51
CA ALA A 584 -0.36 -15.66 -10.44
C ALA A 584 -0.35 -17.17 -10.66
N ALA A 585 0.85 -17.79 -10.75
CA ALA A 585 0.98 -19.22 -10.92
C ALA A 585 0.40 -19.99 -9.72
N ASP A 586 0.71 -19.54 -8.49
CA ASP A 586 0.13 -20.13 -7.27
C ASP A 586 -1.40 -20.06 -7.29
N LEU A 587 -2.00 -18.92 -7.69
CA LEU A 587 -3.45 -18.78 -7.79
C LEU A 587 -4.07 -19.73 -8.82
N TRP A 588 -3.39 -19.94 -9.96
CA TRP A 588 -3.82 -20.90 -10.97
C TRP A 588 -3.70 -22.35 -10.49
N MET A 589 -2.69 -22.65 -9.67
CA MET A 589 -2.53 -23.97 -9.03
C MET A 589 -3.66 -24.24 -8.03
N ILE A 590 -3.98 -23.28 -7.16
CA ILE A 590 -5.11 -23.40 -6.22
C ILE A 590 -6.42 -23.59 -7.00
N ASP A 591 -6.68 -22.76 -8.01
CA ASP A 591 -7.90 -22.87 -8.82
C ASP A 591 -7.99 -24.23 -9.53
N ALA A 592 -6.86 -24.78 -10.00
CA ALA A 592 -6.83 -26.12 -10.56
C ALA A 592 -7.22 -27.18 -9.51
N PHE A 593 -6.69 -27.07 -8.30
CA PHE A 593 -6.96 -28.01 -7.22
C PHE A 593 -8.42 -27.92 -6.73
N VAL A 594 -8.95 -26.71 -6.56
CA VAL A 594 -10.36 -26.48 -6.17
C VAL A 594 -11.32 -27.01 -7.23
N LYS A 595 -11.07 -26.76 -8.52
CA LYS A 595 -11.90 -27.30 -9.61
C LYS A 595 -11.84 -28.82 -9.67
N MET A 596 -10.67 -29.41 -9.42
CA MET A 596 -10.53 -30.86 -9.33
C MET A 596 -11.38 -31.42 -8.18
N ALA A 597 -11.37 -30.78 -7.01
CA ALA A 597 -12.21 -31.16 -5.88
C ALA A 597 -13.71 -31.01 -6.18
N ALA A 598 -14.09 -30.00 -6.97
CA ALA A 598 -15.44 -29.81 -7.47
C ALA A 598 -15.84 -30.75 -8.63
N GLY A 599 -14.95 -31.61 -9.11
CA GLY A 599 -15.20 -32.52 -10.22
C GLY A 599 -15.10 -31.90 -11.63
N ASP A 600 -14.76 -30.61 -11.75
CA ASP A 600 -14.49 -29.94 -13.02
C ASP A 600 -13.07 -30.27 -13.53
N GLU A 601 -12.91 -31.48 -14.06
CA GLU A 601 -11.61 -31.94 -14.55
C GLU A 601 -11.09 -31.10 -15.74
N ALA A 602 -11.98 -30.59 -16.59
CA ALA A 602 -11.61 -29.82 -17.77
C ALA A 602 -11.06 -28.44 -17.37
N GLY A 603 -11.77 -27.74 -16.48
CA GLY A 603 -11.30 -26.48 -15.93
C GLY A 603 -10.05 -26.64 -15.06
N ALA A 604 -9.94 -27.72 -14.28
CA ALA A 604 -8.73 -28.03 -13.51
C ALA A 604 -7.49 -28.14 -14.42
N ARG A 605 -7.60 -28.88 -15.54
CA ARG A 605 -6.52 -28.99 -16.54
C ARG A 605 -6.19 -27.66 -17.19
N ALA A 606 -7.20 -26.84 -17.50
CA ALA A 606 -6.99 -25.53 -18.10
C ALA A 606 -6.21 -24.59 -17.16
N SER A 607 -6.61 -24.53 -15.89
CA SER A 607 -5.94 -23.73 -14.86
C SER A 607 -4.52 -24.20 -14.59
N TYR A 608 -4.29 -25.52 -14.51
CA TYR A 608 -2.95 -26.06 -14.35
C TYR A 608 -2.02 -25.75 -15.52
N ARG A 609 -2.51 -25.85 -16.77
CA ARG A 609 -1.74 -25.41 -17.96
C ARG A 609 -1.39 -23.92 -17.88
N GLN A 610 -2.26 -23.10 -17.32
CA GLN A 610 -1.98 -21.69 -17.13
C GLN A 610 -0.87 -21.47 -16.11
N ALA A 611 -0.88 -22.17 -14.98
CA ALA A 611 0.22 -22.16 -14.02
C ALA A 611 1.56 -22.55 -14.68
N GLN A 612 1.59 -23.67 -15.42
CA GLN A 612 2.77 -24.11 -16.15
C GLN A 612 3.27 -23.09 -17.20
N ARG A 613 2.36 -22.39 -17.87
CA ARG A 613 2.72 -21.30 -18.80
C ARG A 613 3.37 -20.13 -18.08
N VAL A 614 2.92 -19.81 -16.87
CA VAL A 614 3.54 -18.75 -16.06
C VAL A 614 4.92 -19.20 -15.59
N HIS A 615 5.06 -20.39 -14.98
CA HIS A 615 6.36 -20.94 -14.55
C HIS A 615 7.42 -20.92 -15.66
N ARG A 616 7.07 -21.40 -16.87
CA ARG A 616 7.98 -21.37 -18.02
C ARG A 616 8.42 -19.97 -18.43
N ARG A 617 7.58 -18.95 -18.24
CA ARG A 617 7.89 -17.56 -18.58
C ARG A 617 8.74 -16.89 -17.51
N THR A 618 8.48 -17.20 -16.24
CA THR A 618 9.17 -16.59 -15.10
C THR A 618 10.49 -17.27 -14.75
N GLY A 619 10.70 -18.51 -15.20
CA GLY A 619 11.90 -19.31 -14.90
C GLY A 619 11.83 -20.09 -13.58
N PHE A 620 10.87 -19.77 -12.69
CA PHE A 620 10.63 -20.53 -11.47
C PHE A 620 10.28 -21.99 -11.74
N LYS A 621 10.89 -22.90 -10.97
CA LYS A 621 10.66 -24.35 -11.08
C LYS A 621 9.58 -24.84 -10.14
N VAL A 622 9.41 -24.17 -9.00
CA VAL A 622 8.46 -24.51 -7.95
C VAL A 622 7.47 -23.35 -7.79
N GLY A 623 6.24 -23.64 -7.33
CA GLY A 623 5.31 -22.60 -6.89
C GLY A 623 5.96 -21.75 -5.79
N ALA A 624 5.70 -20.43 -5.77
CA ALA A 624 6.40 -19.52 -4.87
C ALA A 624 6.01 -19.71 -3.39
N PHE A 625 4.84 -20.27 -3.14
CA PHE A 625 4.27 -20.41 -1.79
C PHE A 625 3.56 -21.74 -1.54
N MET A 626 2.89 -22.30 -2.56
CA MET A 626 2.16 -23.56 -2.45
C MET A 626 2.44 -24.40 -3.69
N ASP A 627 3.10 -25.55 -3.50
CA ASP A 627 3.38 -26.48 -4.59
C ASP A 627 2.44 -27.69 -4.54
N PHE A 628 1.49 -27.71 -5.47
CA PHE A 628 0.58 -28.84 -5.71
C PHE A 628 0.98 -29.64 -6.97
N SER A 629 2.20 -29.45 -7.48
CA SER A 629 2.61 -30.02 -8.77
C SER A 629 2.56 -31.56 -8.76
N SER A 630 2.97 -32.18 -7.65
CA SER A 630 3.00 -33.64 -7.53
C SER A 630 1.60 -34.27 -7.56
N GLU A 631 0.62 -33.59 -6.96
CA GLU A 631 -0.77 -33.98 -6.87
C GLU A 631 -1.46 -33.79 -8.23
N MET A 632 -1.19 -32.66 -8.89
CA MET A 632 -1.71 -32.39 -10.22
C MET A 632 -1.14 -33.34 -11.27
N GLU A 633 0.13 -33.73 -11.16
CA GLU A 633 0.73 -34.76 -12.02
C GLU A 633 0.12 -36.15 -11.79
N ARG A 634 -0.15 -36.53 -10.53
CA ARG A 634 -0.86 -37.77 -10.20
C ARG A 634 -2.27 -37.76 -10.77
N PHE A 635 -2.97 -36.64 -10.65
CA PHE A 635 -4.30 -36.44 -11.22
C PHE A 635 -4.28 -36.54 -12.75
N GLN A 636 -3.32 -35.92 -13.43
CA GLN A 636 -3.17 -36.01 -14.88
C GLN A 636 -2.94 -37.45 -15.33
N ARG A 637 -2.08 -38.20 -14.63
CA ARG A 637 -1.83 -39.63 -14.89
C ARG A 637 -3.07 -40.49 -14.67
N ALA A 638 -3.82 -40.26 -13.59
CA ALA A 638 -5.07 -40.97 -13.34
C ALA A 638 -6.16 -40.66 -14.38
N SER A 639 -6.23 -39.41 -14.83
CA SER A 639 -7.19 -38.95 -15.85
C SER A 639 -6.86 -39.49 -17.24
N SER A 640 -5.59 -39.59 -17.61
CA SER A 640 -5.16 -40.17 -18.90
C SER A 640 -5.42 -41.67 -18.94
N LEU A 641 -5.23 -42.39 -17.83
CA LEU A 641 -5.58 -43.81 -17.69
C LEU A 641 -7.09 -44.06 -17.86
N ARG A 642 -7.96 -43.18 -17.35
CA ARG A 642 -9.43 -43.26 -17.56
C ARG A 642 -9.85 -43.10 -19.03
N ARG A 643 -9.08 -42.36 -19.85
CA ARG A 643 -9.34 -42.23 -21.29
C ARG A 643 -8.81 -43.41 -22.12
N GLY A 644 -7.84 -44.16 -21.57
CA GLY A 644 -7.19 -45.28 -22.25
C GLY A 644 -7.74 -46.67 -21.90
N ASN A 645 -8.39 -46.84 -20.74
CA ASN A 645 -8.97 -48.10 -20.30
C ASN A 645 -10.33 -47.89 -19.63
N SER A 646 -11.33 -48.68 -20.04
CA SER A 646 -12.68 -48.74 -19.43
C SER A 646 -12.72 -49.37 -18.04
N ALA A 647 -11.58 -49.53 -17.36
CA ALA A 647 -11.48 -50.23 -16.08
C ALA A 647 -11.00 -49.31 -14.93
N VAL A 648 -11.95 -48.99 -14.06
CA VAL A 648 -11.82 -48.81 -12.61
C VAL A 648 -10.68 -47.89 -12.12
N CYS A 649 -10.91 -46.58 -12.21
CA CYS A 649 -10.41 -45.65 -11.19
C CYS A 649 -11.62 -45.00 -10.52
N SER A 650 -12.12 -45.61 -9.44
CA SER A 650 -13.34 -45.19 -8.73
C SER A 650 -13.21 -43.78 -8.11
N GLN A 651 -14.34 -43.08 -7.96
CA GLN A 651 -14.41 -41.77 -7.29
C GLN A 651 -13.73 -41.75 -5.90
N SER A 652 -13.67 -42.90 -5.21
CA SER A 652 -12.99 -43.05 -3.91
C SER A 652 -11.48 -42.80 -3.95
N SER A 653 -10.82 -42.98 -5.08
CA SER A 653 -9.37 -42.73 -5.22
C SER A 653 -9.06 -41.25 -5.39
N LEU A 654 -9.95 -40.51 -6.07
CA LEU A 654 -9.86 -39.05 -6.20
C LEU A 654 -10.18 -38.37 -4.85
N HIS A 655 -11.22 -38.84 -4.16
CA HIS A 655 -11.60 -38.36 -2.82
C HIS A 655 -10.45 -38.53 -1.81
N ARG A 656 -9.75 -39.69 -1.83
CA ARG A 656 -8.54 -39.88 -1.00
C ARG A 656 -7.40 -38.94 -1.38
N LEU A 657 -7.23 -38.61 -2.66
CA LEU A 657 -6.19 -37.68 -3.11
C LEU A 657 -6.45 -36.23 -2.63
N ILE A 658 -7.72 -35.83 -2.56
CA ILE A 658 -8.17 -34.48 -2.17
C ILE A 658 -8.17 -34.30 -0.65
N HIS A 659 -8.55 -35.33 0.11
CA HIS A 659 -8.74 -35.27 1.57
C HIS A 659 -7.60 -35.87 2.41
N SER A 660 -6.56 -36.46 1.79
CA SER A 660 -5.41 -36.96 2.55
C SER A 660 -4.54 -35.81 3.07
N PRO A 661 -4.07 -35.86 4.33
CA PRO A 661 -2.95 -35.03 4.79
C PRO A 661 -1.71 -35.27 3.92
N PHE A 662 -0.86 -34.25 3.77
CA PHE A 662 0.43 -34.35 3.12
C PHE A 662 1.39 -35.14 4.03
N VAL A 663 1.47 -36.46 3.86
CA VAL A 663 2.45 -37.28 4.58
C VAL A 663 3.67 -37.52 3.68
N SER A 664 4.87 -37.12 4.11
CA SER A 664 6.10 -37.52 3.43
C SER A 664 6.39 -39.00 3.74
N LYS A 665 6.75 -39.76 2.71
CA LYS A 665 7.60 -40.93 2.88
C LYS A 665 9.04 -40.42 2.77
N THR A 666 9.61 -39.90 3.85
CA THR A 666 11.04 -39.67 3.94
C THR A 666 11.57 -40.43 5.14
N GLN A 667 12.44 -41.40 4.84
CA GLN A 667 13.26 -42.10 5.82
C GLN A 667 13.98 -41.07 6.68
N SER A 668 13.78 -41.18 7.99
CA SER A 668 14.57 -40.49 9.00
C SER A 668 16.06 -40.76 8.77
N LEU A 669 16.80 -39.73 8.37
CA LEU A 669 18.22 -39.67 8.62
C LEU A 669 18.38 -39.46 10.13
N GLU A 670 18.85 -40.50 10.80
CA GLU A 670 19.17 -40.48 12.23
C GLU A 670 20.19 -39.37 12.52
N CYS A 671 19.76 -38.31 13.20
CA CYS A 671 20.66 -37.39 13.87
C CYS A 671 20.97 -37.98 15.26
N GLY A 672 22.27 -38.04 15.57
CA GLY A 672 22.85 -38.86 16.62
C GLY A 672 22.25 -38.70 18.03
N LYS A 673 22.17 -39.85 18.70
CA LYS A 673 21.87 -39.99 20.13
C LYS A 673 22.85 -39.16 20.97
N VAL A 674 22.32 -38.22 21.76
CA VAL A 674 22.93 -37.80 23.03
C VAL A 674 21.95 -38.21 24.13
N GLY A 675 22.40 -39.10 24.99
CA GLY A 675 21.55 -39.80 25.96
C GLY A 675 21.23 -39.00 27.22
N GLY A 676 20.16 -39.46 27.88
CA GLY A 676 20.04 -39.48 29.35
C GLY A 676 19.49 -38.23 30.02
N ASN A 677 18.18 -38.16 30.24
CA ASN A 677 17.59 -38.50 31.54
C ASN A 677 16.09 -38.14 31.55
N GLU A 678 15.26 -39.17 31.67
CA GLU A 678 13.86 -39.03 32.04
C GLU A 678 13.77 -38.76 33.55
N ALA A 679 13.18 -37.64 33.92
CA ALA A 679 12.61 -37.43 35.25
C ALA A 679 11.20 -36.86 35.05
N GLY A 680 10.20 -37.63 35.47
CA GLY A 680 8.79 -37.31 35.30
C GLY A 680 8.37 -36.05 36.05
N ALA A 681 7.39 -35.34 35.49
CA ALA A 681 6.63 -34.32 36.19
C ALA A 681 5.14 -34.45 35.85
N ALA A 682 4.34 -34.56 36.90
CA ALA A 682 2.89 -34.65 36.92
C ALA A 682 2.20 -33.37 36.39
N PRO A 683 0.90 -33.43 36.02
CA PRO A 683 0.18 -32.28 35.48
C PRO A 683 -0.10 -31.24 36.56
N VAL A 684 0.37 -29.99 36.35
CA VAL A 684 0.07 -28.84 37.22
C VAL A 684 -1.22 -28.18 36.76
N GLN A 685 -2.15 -28.01 37.69
CA GLN A 685 -3.44 -27.36 37.54
C GLN A 685 -3.29 -25.85 37.24
N LEU A 686 -4.14 -25.33 36.37
CA LEU A 686 -4.27 -23.90 36.06
C LEU A 686 -4.97 -23.16 37.21
N GLU A 687 -4.28 -22.21 37.85
CA GLU A 687 -4.92 -21.19 38.69
C GLU A 687 -5.39 -19.98 37.84
N PRO A 688 -6.51 -19.32 38.22
CA PRO A 688 -7.06 -18.19 37.48
C PRO A 688 -6.25 -16.89 37.68
N PRO A 689 -6.35 -15.92 36.75
CA PRO A 689 -5.48 -14.75 36.71
C PRO A 689 -5.76 -13.74 37.84
N VAL A 690 -4.67 -13.24 38.42
CA VAL A 690 -4.63 -12.13 39.38
C VAL A 690 -4.98 -10.80 38.69
N PRO A 691 -5.85 -9.95 39.26
CA PRO A 691 -6.19 -8.65 38.67
C PRO A 691 -5.03 -7.64 38.79
N PRO A 692 -4.94 -6.64 37.88
CA PRO A 692 -3.83 -5.71 37.83
C PRO A 692 -3.83 -4.72 39.01
N PRO A 693 -2.66 -4.24 39.47
CA PRO A 693 -2.58 -3.26 40.55
C PRO A 693 -3.05 -1.87 40.09
N ALA A 694 -3.72 -1.17 41.00
CA ALA A 694 -4.28 0.16 40.81
C ALA A 694 -3.22 1.21 40.44
N ALA A 695 -3.57 2.09 39.51
CA ALA A 695 -2.75 3.21 39.06
C ALA A 695 -2.51 4.23 40.19
N ALA A 696 -1.26 4.44 40.56
CA ALA A 696 -0.84 5.55 41.40
C ALA A 696 -0.75 6.84 40.57
N ALA A 697 -1.57 7.82 40.92
CA ALA A 697 -1.57 9.16 40.36
C ALA A 697 -0.32 9.93 40.79
N LEU A 698 0.49 10.40 39.84
CA LEU A 698 1.56 11.38 40.09
C LEU A 698 1.04 12.79 39.73
N ALA A 699 0.91 13.60 40.78
CA ALA A 699 0.55 15.01 40.73
C ALA A 699 1.70 15.86 40.16
N VAL A 700 1.37 16.75 39.23
CA VAL A 700 2.26 17.76 38.65
C VAL A 700 2.22 19.02 39.53
N SER A 701 3.39 19.52 39.95
CA SER A 701 3.53 20.86 40.53
C SER A 701 3.98 21.87 39.45
N PRO A 702 3.53 23.14 39.49
CA PRO A 702 3.82 24.14 38.46
C PRO A 702 5.16 24.86 38.69
N PRO A 703 5.79 25.42 37.63
CA PRO A 703 7.08 26.10 37.74
C PRO A 703 6.93 27.60 38.08
N THR A 704 7.90 28.11 38.87
CA THR A 704 8.30 29.52 38.98
C THR A 704 9.23 29.93 37.87
#